data_AF-A0A0M4D8L9-F1
#
_entry.id   AF-A0A0M4D8L9-F1
#
_cell.length_a   1.000
_cell.length_b   1.000
_cell.length_c   1.000
_cell.angle_alpha   90.00
_cell.angle_beta   90.00
_cell.angle_gamma   90.00
#
_symmetry.space_group_name_H-M   'P 1'
#
loop_
_entity.id
_entity.type
_entity.pdbx_description
1 polymer ?
#
loop_
_entity_poly.entity_id
_entity_poly.type
_entity_poly.pdbx_seq_one_letter_code
_entity_poly.pdbx_strand_id
1 'polypeptide(L)'
;MHKDQRWRWRHLPLLLLMAATLLPGCSSDNDPSPVSAPTVTELFASSLHGTRDGKDTWYNDTDGFSSVVNVAYSDLPCADCHNKAAWETRADADGGPRAWTGPNCLDCHESTPGDAVADSTCLGCHSRQGTEVALGLTDVHRDGPLAMGCMDCHTQGDVHGDGNAYPTMFAPGAIDAKCQNCHTETDLAGLNDFHDPLHMGAIDCSACHMTSAITCYNCHFDNEADATGDILHAKFASAKFGGPGAKAWRFLVNRVIDDQGTTKIFAGSMQSLMADVTASSAPGEDGLGATFVAIGPYYSHSIQRNAITCEDCHASAAMQQYVDTGTMDVVKWKPAEGVAVTAANLGIEGWQGPKGVIPVPPDYATALNFDFVDLVDPAAPLNASGTSSSDRVLFKRGADYIHFVDEYVQPLTVGQMQRLGWFANSLHATRAGKATFYDDGLNEATPAPLQAGFGNYVDVPYADLPCVNCHNASDNGPWDSDPAAGVVLDTWPGNPVCRDCHGNTTEGKSPVVGSTVANDVCKGCHSRLGAEAAVGMTDVHGLFSCSQCHALGDIHGVTGEKPATQFDGAITADCLACHTPSTTVMEHAVHPTGIDCSTCHMQSVVTCYNCHFDNEAINDGSVLHAKFASAKFGGTAASGKSWRFLVNKVMADGTTKVFPGSMQSLMADVTASNFPGEDNQGATFVAIAPYYAHAITRVDALTCDKCHGTATAIALAAGNPVDVVAWTAADGVEVPVGSMMATWQAPSGVIPVPENTALLGFDFIDLVDPAAALTPTATSSSPRLAFKRDADAVHMPEEYVRPLTAAQMSALGHSIHNATLNCALCHGK
;
A
#
# COMPACT_ATOMS: atom_id res chain seq x y z
N MET A 1 46.00 -13.53 -0.91
CA MET A 1 47.34 -13.57 -1.52
C MET A 1 47.42 -12.47 -2.58
N HIS A 2 48.46 -11.63 -2.51
CA HIS A 2 48.92 -10.58 -3.47
C HIS A 2 47.94 -9.44 -3.82
N LYS A 3 48.13 -8.17 -3.39
CA LYS A 3 49.17 -7.13 -3.64
C LYS A 3 49.27 -6.59 -5.08
N ASP A 4 49.01 -5.28 -5.16
CA ASP A 4 49.58 -4.21 -6.02
C ASP A 4 49.54 -4.37 -7.54
N GLN A 5 48.92 -3.40 -8.25
CA GLN A 5 49.55 -2.78 -9.44
C GLN A 5 49.05 -1.33 -9.69
N ARG A 6 50.04 -0.46 -9.95
CA ARG A 6 49.94 0.97 -10.24
C ARG A 6 49.76 1.20 -11.75
N TRP A 7 48.93 2.16 -12.12
CA TRP A 7 48.67 2.61 -13.49
C TRP A 7 49.83 3.44 -14.08
N ARG A 8 50.18 3.19 -15.36
CA ARG A 8 51.09 4.02 -16.18
C ARG A 8 50.35 4.46 -17.45
N TRP A 9 50.36 5.76 -17.72
CA TRP A 9 49.90 6.36 -18.97
C TRP A 9 50.92 6.16 -20.10
N ARG A 10 50.45 5.93 -21.33
CA ARG A 10 51.22 6.05 -22.57
C ARG A 10 50.46 6.89 -23.58
N HIS A 11 51.13 7.92 -24.08
CA HIS A 11 50.76 8.75 -25.23
C HIS A 11 50.78 7.97 -26.54
N LEU A 12 49.96 8.40 -27.51
CA LEU A 12 50.26 8.31 -28.95
C LEU A 12 49.65 9.52 -29.69
N PRO A 13 50.36 10.16 -30.64
CA PRO A 13 49.93 11.37 -31.37
C PRO A 13 49.47 11.08 -32.81
N LEU A 14 48.81 12.03 -33.49
CA LEU A 14 48.74 12.30 -34.95
C LEU A 14 47.56 13.26 -35.22
N LEU A 15 47.49 14.19 -36.18
CA LEU A 15 48.36 14.75 -37.23
C LEU A 15 47.57 15.97 -37.77
N LEU A 16 48.19 17.15 -37.90
CA LEU A 16 47.56 18.42 -38.33
C LEU A 16 48.01 18.74 -39.75
N LEU A 17 47.07 19.05 -40.66
CA LEU A 17 47.33 19.46 -42.04
C LEU A 17 46.78 20.89 -42.24
N MET A 18 47.67 21.82 -42.54
CA MET A 18 47.38 23.20 -42.93
C MET A 18 47.10 23.29 -44.43
N ALA A 19 46.16 24.16 -44.80
CA ALA A 19 46.16 24.85 -46.08
C ALA A 19 45.74 26.31 -45.85
N ALA A 20 46.63 27.24 -46.22
CA ALA A 20 46.45 28.68 -46.14
C ALA A 20 46.27 29.27 -47.54
N THR A 21 45.38 30.26 -47.66
CA THR A 21 45.28 31.17 -48.81
C THR A 21 45.22 32.63 -48.32
N LEU A 22 45.86 33.53 -49.06
CA LEU A 22 46.24 34.91 -48.70
C LEU A 22 45.21 35.98 -49.16
N LEU A 23 44.79 36.85 -48.22
CA LEU A 23 44.72 38.34 -48.18
C LEU A 23 43.98 39.14 -49.31
N PRO A 24 43.31 40.29 -49.01
CA PRO A 24 43.94 41.49 -48.42
C PRO A 24 43.15 42.22 -47.31
N GLY A 25 43.90 42.95 -46.49
CA GLY A 25 43.41 43.67 -45.32
C GLY A 25 42.64 44.95 -45.62
N CYS A 26 41.80 45.30 -44.65
CA CYS A 26 41.43 46.66 -44.28
C CYS A 26 41.65 46.78 -42.78
N SER A 27 42.43 47.78 -42.36
CA SER A 27 42.61 48.15 -40.97
C SER A 27 41.46 49.05 -40.53
N SER A 28 40.86 48.77 -39.38
CA SER A 28 40.49 49.77 -38.36
C SER A 28 39.81 49.05 -37.20
N ASP A 29 40.52 49.05 -36.08
CA ASP A 29 40.02 49.28 -34.73
C ASP A 29 38.68 48.62 -34.38
N ASN A 30 38.76 47.40 -33.83
CA ASN A 30 37.86 46.89 -32.79
C ASN A 30 38.46 45.59 -32.25
N ASP A 31 39.44 45.72 -31.37
CA ASP A 31 39.84 44.65 -30.47
C ASP A 31 38.79 44.62 -29.35
N PRO A 32 37.90 43.61 -29.25
CA PRO A 32 37.12 43.46 -28.03
C PRO A 32 38.13 43.09 -26.95
N SER A 33 38.35 44.01 -26.02
CA SER A 33 39.10 43.76 -24.81
C SER A 33 38.64 42.42 -24.20
N PRO A 34 39.55 41.62 -23.60
CA PRO A 34 39.14 40.41 -22.91
C PRO A 34 38.14 40.82 -21.83
N VAL A 35 36.89 40.37 -21.96
CA VAL A 35 35.89 40.52 -20.90
C VAL A 35 36.48 39.79 -19.70
N SER A 36 36.88 40.55 -18.67
CA SER A 36 37.37 39.98 -17.42
C SER A 36 36.28 39.07 -16.86
N ALA A 37 36.65 37.87 -16.42
CA ALA A 37 35.73 36.98 -15.71
C ALA A 37 35.07 37.76 -14.55
N PRO A 38 33.75 37.56 -14.31
CA PRO A 38 33.04 38.27 -13.25
C PRO A 38 33.70 38.03 -11.89
N THR A 39 33.76 39.07 -11.08
CA THR A 39 34.24 39.03 -9.71
C THR A 39 33.24 38.29 -8.81
N VAL A 40 33.71 37.73 -7.68
CA VAL A 40 32.82 37.08 -6.69
C VAL A 40 31.73 38.03 -6.20
N THR A 41 32.02 39.33 -6.09
CA THR A 41 31.03 40.35 -5.71
C THR A 41 29.92 40.48 -6.76
N GLU A 42 30.27 40.44 -8.05
CA GLU A 42 29.29 40.51 -9.15
C GLU A 42 28.44 39.24 -9.22
N LEU A 43 29.04 38.07 -8.99
CA LEU A 43 28.32 36.80 -8.90
C LEU A 43 27.36 36.78 -7.69
N PHE A 44 27.84 37.24 -6.52
CA PHE A 44 27.05 37.19 -5.28
C PHE A 44 25.80 38.05 -5.39
N ALA A 45 25.88 39.19 -6.08
CA ALA A 45 24.76 40.09 -6.29
C ALA A 45 23.57 39.43 -7.04
N SER A 46 23.82 38.43 -7.89
CA SER A 46 22.77 37.67 -8.57
C SER A 46 22.42 36.35 -7.88
N SER A 47 23.21 35.91 -6.90
CA SER A 47 22.96 34.66 -6.17
C SER A 47 21.70 34.73 -5.30
N LEU A 48 21.10 33.57 -5.00
CA LEU A 48 19.97 33.48 -4.06
C LEU A 48 20.31 33.97 -2.64
N HIS A 49 21.58 33.95 -2.23
CA HIS A 49 22.02 34.53 -0.96
C HIS A 49 22.07 36.07 -1.01
N GLY A 50 22.37 36.63 -2.18
CA GLY A 50 22.36 38.06 -2.46
C GLY A 50 20.96 38.64 -2.65
N THR A 51 20.08 37.94 -3.37
CA THR A 51 18.71 38.42 -3.65
C THR A 51 17.70 38.03 -2.58
N ARG A 52 17.77 36.79 -2.07
CA ARG A 52 16.85 36.20 -1.09
C ARG A 52 15.39 36.06 -1.59
N ASP A 53 15.19 36.03 -2.90
CA ASP A 53 13.86 35.98 -3.56
C ASP A 53 13.10 34.66 -3.36
N GLY A 54 13.77 33.61 -2.87
CA GLY A 54 13.26 32.23 -2.88
C GLY A 54 11.86 32.05 -2.31
N LYS A 55 11.57 32.68 -1.16
CA LYS A 55 10.25 32.61 -0.53
C LYS A 55 9.26 33.63 -1.06
N ASP A 56 9.74 34.79 -1.49
CA ASP A 56 8.91 35.84 -2.06
C ASP A 56 8.23 35.32 -3.33
N THR A 57 8.99 34.59 -4.16
CA THR A 57 8.47 33.89 -5.36
C THR A 57 7.30 32.97 -5.04
N TRP A 58 7.38 32.18 -3.97
CA TRP A 58 6.31 31.25 -3.56
C TRP A 58 5.12 31.97 -2.93
N TYR A 59 5.39 33.03 -2.17
CA TYR A 59 4.35 33.80 -1.52
C TYR A 59 3.49 34.56 -2.54
N ASN A 60 4.15 35.15 -3.54
CA ASN A 60 3.54 35.99 -4.58
C ASN A 60 3.21 35.26 -5.88
N ASP A 61 3.28 33.92 -5.92
CA ASP A 61 2.76 33.19 -7.06
C ASP A 61 1.25 33.47 -7.24
N THR A 62 0.72 33.21 -8.43
CA THR A 62 -0.65 33.55 -8.82
C THR A 62 -1.69 33.06 -7.80
N ASP A 63 -1.51 31.82 -7.31
CA ASP A 63 -2.34 31.20 -6.28
C ASP A 63 -1.55 31.00 -4.96
N GLY A 64 -0.48 31.77 -4.79
CA GLY A 64 0.34 31.79 -3.58
C GLY A 64 -0.40 32.39 -2.39
N PHE A 65 0.23 32.37 -1.22
CA PHE A 65 -0.45 32.82 0.00
C PHE A 65 -0.86 34.30 -0.03
N SER A 66 -0.19 35.15 -0.83
CA SER A 66 -0.60 36.55 -1.04
C SER A 66 -1.98 36.69 -1.69
N SER A 67 -2.47 35.66 -2.38
CA SER A 67 -3.83 35.64 -2.92
C SER A 67 -4.89 35.46 -1.81
N VAL A 68 -4.49 34.87 -0.68
CA VAL A 68 -5.34 34.62 0.50
C VAL A 68 -5.27 35.80 1.46
N VAL A 69 -4.10 36.43 1.59
CA VAL A 69 -3.87 37.54 2.52
C VAL A 69 -3.41 38.80 1.77
N ASN A 70 -4.08 39.93 2.02
CA ASN A 70 -3.74 41.20 1.38
C ASN A 70 -2.59 41.93 2.10
N VAL A 71 -1.48 41.24 2.33
CA VAL A 71 -0.28 41.75 3.01
C VAL A 71 0.91 41.58 2.06
N ALA A 72 1.80 42.58 1.96
CA ALA A 72 3.01 42.42 1.16
C ALA A 72 4.00 41.48 1.87
N TYR A 73 4.75 40.67 1.12
CA TYR A 73 5.74 39.75 1.72
C TYR A 73 6.74 40.49 2.63
N SER A 74 7.17 41.69 2.24
CA SER A 74 8.10 42.54 3.00
C SER A 74 7.61 42.91 4.40
N ASP A 75 6.30 42.87 4.61
CA ASP A 75 5.66 43.30 5.86
C ASP A 75 5.41 42.11 6.78
N LEU A 76 5.73 40.88 6.35
CA LEU A 76 5.56 39.68 7.14
C LEU A 76 6.76 39.43 8.07
N PRO A 77 6.53 39.01 9.34
CA PRO A 77 7.61 38.58 10.24
C PRO A 77 8.46 37.41 9.70
N CYS A 78 7.94 36.64 8.73
CA CYS A 78 8.75 35.62 8.07
C CYS A 78 9.79 36.21 7.10
N ALA A 79 9.59 37.43 6.59
CA ALA A 79 10.60 38.17 5.87
C ALA A 79 11.80 38.47 6.77
N ASP A 80 11.65 38.67 8.08
CA ASP A 80 12.78 38.95 8.98
C ASP A 80 13.80 37.79 9.09
N CYS A 81 13.40 36.56 8.74
CA CYS A 81 14.32 35.42 8.65
C CYS A 81 14.90 35.23 7.24
N HIS A 82 14.32 35.90 6.25
CA HIS A 82 14.67 35.90 4.83
C HIS A 82 15.21 37.28 4.37
N ASN A 83 15.30 38.25 5.29
CA ASN A 83 15.74 39.63 5.18
C ASN A 83 15.96 40.15 6.62
N LYS A 84 17.15 39.97 7.20
CA LYS A 84 17.30 39.90 8.67
C LYS A 84 17.77 41.19 9.34
N ALA A 85 16.84 42.11 9.57
CA ALA A 85 16.97 43.20 10.55
C ALA A 85 17.15 42.67 12.00
N ALA A 86 16.82 41.41 12.31
CA ALA A 86 17.01 40.83 13.65
C ALA A 86 18.47 40.53 14.06
N TRP A 87 19.47 40.73 13.19
CA TRP A 87 20.90 40.74 13.60
C TRP A 87 21.33 42.08 14.23
N GLU A 88 20.50 43.12 14.16
CA GLU A 88 20.81 44.49 14.60
C GLU A 88 21.05 44.62 16.11
N THR A 89 20.73 43.60 16.92
CA THR A 89 20.97 43.60 18.37
C THR A 89 22.29 42.95 18.79
N ARG A 90 23.06 42.36 17.87
CA ARG A 90 24.45 42.00 18.18
C ARG A 90 25.30 43.25 18.02
N ALA A 91 25.85 43.70 19.14
CA ALA A 91 26.96 44.62 19.14
C ALA A 91 28.06 44.12 18.18
N ASP A 92 28.66 45.02 17.42
CA ASP A 92 29.96 44.74 16.80
C ASP A 92 31.02 44.40 17.87
N ALA A 93 32.24 44.07 17.44
CA ALA A 93 33.35 43.76 18.34
C ALA A 93 33.66 44.88 19.36
N ASP A 94 33.11 46.09 19.16
CA ASP A 94 33.31 47.29 19.96
C ASP A 94 32.07 47.76 20.74
N GLY A 95 30.95 47.02 20.71
CA GLY A 95 29.74 47.35 21.48
C GLY A 95 28.69 48.21 20.76
N GLY A 96 28.86 48.54 19.48
CA GLY A 96 27.98 49.44 18.71
C GLY A 96 26.89 48.73 17.91
N PRO A 97 25.75 49.40 17.61
CA PRO A 97 24.72 48.86 16.73
C PRO A 97 25.24 48.79 15.28
N ARG A 98 25.26 47.60 14.67
CA ARG A 98 25.49 47.46 13.22
C ARG A 98 24.25 47.95 12.48
N ALA A 99 24.36 49.08 11.77
CA ALA A 99 23.36 49.46 10.77
C ALA A 99 23.49 48.51 9.57
N TRP A 100 22.47 47.67 9.35
CA TRP A 100 22.44 46.72 8.24
C TRP A 100 21.99 47.42 6.95
N THR A 101 22.68 47.18 5.83
CA THR A 101 22.42 47.81 4.52
C THR A 101 22.13 46.81 3.39
N GLY A 102 21.77 45.57 3.72
CA GLY A 102 21.56 44.49 2.75
C GLY A 102 22.43 43.24 2.98
N PRO A 103 22.12 42.11 2.30
CA PRO A 103 22.95 40.92 2.30
C PRO A 103 24.38 41.27 1.86
N ASN A 104 25.38 40.77 2.59
CA ASN A 104 26.77 41.12 2.31
C ASN A 104 27.75 40.03 2.76
N CYS A 105 29.01 40.15 2.35
CA CYS A 105 30.02 39.13 2.61
C CYS A 105 30.23 38.84 4.11
N LEU A 106 30.00 39.81 4.99
CA LEU A 106 30.17 39.65 6.45
C LEU A 106 29.03 38.84 7.10
N ASP A 107 28.01 38.47 6.32
CA ASP A 107 26.97 37.53 6.78
C ASP A 107 27.57 36.11 6.96
N CYS A 108 28.66 35.80 6.24
CA CYS A 108 29.32 34.49 6.28
C CYS A 108 30.80 34.57 6.66
N HIS A 109 31.49 35.66 6.29
CA HIS A 109 32.93 35.83 6.47
C HIS A 109 33.25 36.75 7.64
N GLU A 110 34.28 36.42 8.41
CA GLU A 110 34.58 37.14 9.65
C GLU A 110 35.50 38.35 9.42
N SER A 111 36.39 38.33 8.42
CA SER A 111 37.23 39.53 8.14
C SER A 111 38.11 39.54 6.88
N THR A 112 38.41 38.41 6.22
CA THR A 112 39.40 38.40 5.13
C THR A 112 38.93 37.58 3.93
N PRO A 113 38.96 38.10 2.68
CA PRO A 113 38.62 37.29 1.50
C PRO A 113 39.40 35.97 1.45
N GLY A 114 38.67 34.85 1.40
CA GLY A 114 39.23 33.50 1.38
C GLY A 114 39.31 32.79 2.72
N ASP A 115 38.77 33.36 3.80
CA ASP A 115 38.51 32.64 5.04
C ASP A 115 37.46 31.53 4.85
N ALA A 116 37.68 30.40 5.51
CA ALA A 116 36.73 29.29 5.48
C ALA A 116 35.51 29.63 6.35
N VAL A 117 34.33 29.31 5.84
CA VAL A 117 33.06 29.47 6.57
C VAL A 117 32.80 28.21 7.40
N ALA A 118 32.53 28.38 8.69
CA ALA A 118 32.18 27.26 9.58
C ALA A 118 30.73 26.82 9.36
N ASP A 119 30.43 25.52 9.44
CA ASP A 119 29.05 25.00 9.28
C ASP A 119 28.04 25.65 10.24
N SER A 120 28.47 26.02 11.45
CA SER A 120 27.63 26.75 12.42
C SER A 120 27.11 28.08 11.89
N THR A 121 27.86 28.72 10.98
CA THR A 121 27.44 29.96 10.30
C THR A 121 26.27 29.67 9.37
N CYS A 122 26.38 28.61 8.55
CA CYS A 122 25.32 28.13 7.67
C CYS A 122 24.06 27.79 8.47
N LEU A 123 24.20 27.00 9.55
CA LEU A 123 23.10 26.58 10.42
C LEU A 123 22.40 27.75 11.14
N GLY A 124 23.06 28.90 11.27
CA GLY A 124 22.47 30.12 11.82
C GLY A 124 21.32 30.68 10.99
N CYS A 125 21.29 30.39 9.69
CA CYS A 125 20.23 30.79 8.75
C CYS A 125 19.44 29.58 8.22
N HIS A 126 20.12 28.46 7.97
CA HIS A 126 19.54 27.17 7.56
C HIS A 126 18.93 26.43 8.75
N SER A 127 17.99 27.10 9.43
CA SER A 127 17.38 26.66 10.69
C SER A 127 16.63 25.33 10.58
N ARG A 128 16.13 24.96 9.38
CA ARG A 128 15.54 23.64 9.15
C ARG A 128 16.61 22.54 9.24
N GLN A 129 17.75 22.72 8.59
CA GLN A 129 18.90 21.82 8.69
C GLN A 129 19.45 21.77 10.13
N GLY A 130 19.52 22.92 10.82
CA GLY A 130 19.86 22.95 12.25
C GLY A 130 18.88 22.16 13.11
N THR A 131 17.59 22.20 12.77
CA THR A 131 16.54 21.40 13.43
C THR A 131 16.69 19.91 13.14
N GLU A 132 17.03 19.51 11.90
CA GLU A 132 17.30 18.12 11.56
C GLU A 132 18.41 17.53 12.46
N VAL A 133 19.52 18.26 12.59
CA VAL A 133 20.65 17.88 13.47
C VAL A 133 20.20 17.83 14.93
N ALA A 134 19.46 18.84 15.41
CA ALA A 134 18.98 18.90 16.80
C ALA A 134 17.99 17.77 17.15
N LEU A 135 17.22 17.29 16.18
CA LEU A 135 16.32 16.14 16.32
C LEU A 135 17.06 14.79 16.29
N GLY A 136 18.38 14.78 16.10
CA GLY A 136 19.20 13.58 16.05
C GLY A 136 19.07 12.81 14.74
N LEU A 137 18.66 13.47 13.65
CA LEU A 137 18.63 12.85 12.32
C LEU A 137 20.06 12.63 11.83
N THR A 138 20.44 11.35 11.70
CA THR A 138 21.78 10.97 11.26
C THR A 138 21.98 11.21 9.76
N ASP A 139 23.20 11.47 9.35
CA ASP A 139 23.59 11.61 7.95
C ASP A 139 24.90 10.85 7.70
N VAL A 140 24.93 9.99 6.67
CA VAL A 140 26.11 9.15 6.38
C VAL A 140 27.33 9.94 5.89
N HIS A 141 27.14 11.14 5.35
CA HIS A 141 28.21 12.00 4.87
C HIS A 141 28.80 12.82 6.01
N ARG A 142 27.93 13.42 6.84
CA ARG A 142 28.33 14.22 8.00
C ARG A 142 28.83 13.36 9.17
N ASP A 143 28.11 12.30 9.52
CA ASP A 143 28.41 11.49 10.72
C ASP A 143 29.31 10.28 10.38
N GLY A 144 29.60 10.07 9.10
CA GLY A 144 30.48 9.03 8.59
C GLY A 144 31.97 9.39 8.66
N PRO A 145 32.85 8.50 8.17
CA PRO A 145 34.31 8.67 8.24
C PRO A 145 34.84 9.85 7.40
N LEU A 146 34.05 10.35 6.45
CA LEU A 146 34.41 11.51 5.63
C LEU A 146 34.14 12.83 6.36
N ALA A 147 33.24 12.83 7.36
CA ALA A 147 32.89 13.98 8.17
C ALA A 147 32.65 15.25 7.33
N MET A 148 31.84 15.11 6.27
CA MET A 148 31.58 16.19 5.31
C MET A 148 30.82 17.35 5.97
N GLY A 149 31.25 18.57 5.69
CA GLY A 149 30.57 19.83 6.00
C GLY A 149 29.74 20.36 4.83
N CYS A 150 29.12 21.53 5.00
CA CYS A 150 28.16 22.06 4.01
C CYS A 150 28.78 22.27 2.63
N MET A 151 30.01 22.82 2.59
CA MET A 151 30.72 23.17 1.35
C MET A 151 31.38 21.97 0.66
N ASP A 152 31.35 20.77 1.26
CA ASP A 152 31.83 19.55 0.58
C ASP A 152 30.82 19.06 -0.48
N CYS A 153 29.55 19.43 -0.33
CA CYS A 153 28.50 19.18 -1.32
C CYS A 153 28.16 20.43 -2.14
N HIS A 154 28.05 21.60 -1.48
CA HIS A 154 27.72 22.86 -2.14
C HIS A 154 28.95 23.54 -2.74
N THR A 155 28.90 23.84 -4.03
CA THR A 155 30.02 24.54 -4.68
C THR A 155 30.03 26.04 -4.34
N GLN A 156 31.11 26.72 -4.73
CA GLN A 156 31.12 28.19 -4.67
C GLN A 156 30.04 28.81 -5.56
N GLY A 157 29.58 28.12 -6.62
CA GLY A 157 28.48 28.60 -7.46
C GLY A 157 27.13 28.61 -6.73
N ASP A 158 26.86 27.60 -5.91
CA ASP A 158 25.64 27.53 -5.09
C ASP A 158 25.54 28.68 -4.07
N VAL A 159 26.68 29.15 -3.57
CA VAL A 159 26.73 30.17 -2.50
C VAL A 159 26.98 31.57 -3.06
N HIS A 160 28.05 31.73 -3.84
CA HIS A 160 28.40 33.01 -4.46
C HIS A 160 27.65 33.29 -5.75
N GLY A 161 26.90 32.35 -6.32
CA GLY A 161 26.25 32.51 -7.61
C GLY A 161 27.15 32.14 -8.79
N ASP A 162 26.51 31.86 -9.92
CA ASP A 162 27.13 31.53 -11.21
C ASP A 162 26.99 32.67 -12.25
N GLY A 163 26.40 33.80 -11.84
CA GLY A 163 26.12 34.97 -12.67
C GLY A 163 24.70 35.01 -13.22
N ASN A 164 23.90 33.97 -13.00
CA ASN A 164 22.47 33.97 -13.28
C ASN A 164 21.69 34.35 -12.01
N ALA A 165 20.57 35.03 -12.18
CA ALA A 165 19.61 35.27 -11.10
C ALA A 165 18.51 34.22 -11.17
N TYR A 166 18.25 33.57 -10.04
CA TYR A 166 17.23 32.53 -9.92
C TYR A 166 16.11 33.01 -8.99
N PRO A 167 14.82 32.80 -9.33
CA PRO A 167 13.71 33.15 -8.44
C PRO A 167 13.70 32.33 -7.15
N THR A 168 14.14 31.07 -7.22
CA THR A 168 14.13 30.13 -6.10
C THR A 168 15.16 29.02 -6.28
N MET A 169 15.52 28.35 -5.19
CA MET A 169 16.45 27.19 -5.20
C MET A 169 15.92 26.00 -6.01
N PHE A 170 14.62 26.00 -6.34
CA PHE A 170 14.01 24.95 -7.15
C PHE A 170 14.15 25.17 -8.65
N ALA A 171 14.53 26.37 -9.10
CA ALA A 171 14.76 26.64 -10.51
C ALA A 171 15.87 25.72 -11.07
N PRO A 172 15.72 25.18 -12.30
CA PRO A 172 16.75 24.35 -12.91
C PRO A 172 18.13 25.06 -12.93
N GLY A 173 19.15 24.37 -12.43
CA GLY A 173 20.52 24.92 -12.36
C GLY A 173 20.83 25.83 -11.18
N ALA A 174 19.84 26.24 -10.36
CA ALA A 174 20.08 27.13 -9.21
C ALA A 174 20.96 26.52 -8.12
N ILE A 175 20.96 25.19 -8.00
CA ILE A 175 21.79 24.41 -7.09
C ILE A 175 22.43 23.27 -7.89
N ASP A 176 23.75 23.14 -7.83
CA ASP A 176 24.52 22.13 -8.56
C ASP A 176 24.89 20.89 -7.72
N ALA A 177 24.70 20.98 -6.39
CA ALA A 177 24.86 19.88 -5.46
C ALA A 177 23.92 18.72 -5.80
N LYS A 178 24.49 17.57 -6.16
CA LYS A 178 23.75 16.35 -6.49
C LYS A 178 24.55 15.10 -6.17
N CYS A 179 23.85 14.03 -5.81
CA CYS A 179 24.44 12.75 -5.43
C CYS A 179 25.40 12.22 -6.51
N GLN A 180 25.06 12.44 -7.77
CA GLN A 180 25.79 11.97 -8.95
C GLN A 180 27.15 12.65 -9.14
N ASN A 181 27.45 13.73 -8.41
CA ASN A 181 28.79 14.33 -8.40
C ASN A 181 29.82 13.39 -7.73
N CYS A 182 29.37 12.48 -6.86
CA CYS A 182 30.23 11.51 -6.16
C CYS A 182 29.81 10.04 -6.38
N HIS A 183 28.54 9.79 -6.68
CA HIS A 183 28.00 8.44 -6.90
C HIS A 183 27.59 8.26 -8.36
N THR A 184 28.45 7.62 -9.17
CA THR A 184 28.14 7.45 -10.59
C THR A 184 27.09 6.35 -10.80
N GLU A 185 26.28 6.48 -11.86
CA GLU A 185 25.27 5.44 -12.18
C GLU A 185 25.92 4.07 -12.39
N THR A 186 27.11 4.02 -12.98
CA THR A 186 27.88 2.78 -13.15
C THR A 186 28.27 2.15 -11.82
N ASP A 187 28.59 2.96 -10.80
CA ASP A 187 28.95 2.44 -9.48
C ASP A 187 27.74 1.89 -8.74
N LEU A 188 26.54 2.41 -9.04
CA LEU A 188 25.30 2.07 -8.35
C LEU A 188 24.50 0.97 -9.05
N ALA A 189 24.60 0.86 -10.38
CA ALA A 189 23.77 -0.01 -11.20
C ALA A 189 23.83 -1.47 -10.72
N GLY A 190 22.67 -2.03 -10.35
CA GLY A 190 22.54 -3.41 -9.90
C GLY A 190 23.19 -3.74 -8.56
N LEU A 191 23.60 -2.73 -7.76
CA LEU A 191 24.03 -2.95 -6.37
C LEU A 191 22.89 -3.46 -5.49
N ASN A 192 21.66 -3.07 -5.83
CA ASN A 192 20.41 -3.53 -5.26
C ASN A 192 19.29 -3.30 -6.28
N ASP A 193 18.08 -3.67 -5.91
CA ASP A 193 16.90 -3.64 -6.79
C ASP A 193 16.30 -2.26 -7.02
N PHE A 194 16.70 -1.27 -6.23
CA PHE A 194 16.30 0.12 -6.38
C PHE A 194 17.21 0.88 -7.34
N HIS A 195 18.46 0.43 -7.51
CA HIS A 195 19.41 0.99 -8.47
C HIS A 195 19.30 0.29 -9.84
N ASP A 196 18.06 0.15 -10.30
CA ASP A 196 17.74 -0.34 -11.63
C ASP A 196 17.38 0.84 -12.58
N PRO A 197 17.45 0.64 -13.91
CA PRO A 197 17.15 1.71 -14.86
C PRO A 197 15.75 2.34 -14.72
N LEU A 198 14.75 1.59 -14.23
CA LEU A 198 13.40 2.09 -14.02
C LEU A 198 13.37 3.14 -12.90
N HIS A 199 13.85 2.79 -11.70
CA HIS A 199 13.84 3.71 -10.56
C HIS A 199 14.82 4.87 -10.75
N MET A 200 16.05 4.60 -11.18
CA MET A 200 17.06 5.66 -11.36
C MET A 200 16.67 6.66 -12.47
N GLY A 201 15.90 6.20 -13.47
CA GLY A 201 15.33 7.04 -14.51
C GLY A 201 14.16 7.91 -14.03
N ALA A 202 13.32 7.41 -13.13
CA ALA A 202 12.06 8.05 -12.75
C ALA A 202 12.09 8.82 -11.41
N ILE A 203 12.99 8.45 -10.50
CA ILE A 203 13.00 8.90 -9.10
C ILE A 203 14.37 9.50 -8.76
N ASP A 204 14.38 10.58 -7.98
CA ASP A 204 15.58 11.17 -7.43
C ASP A 204 16.09 10.40 -6.20
N CYS A 205 17.39 10.39 -6.00
CA CYS A 205 18.05 9.71 -4.88
C CYS A 205 17.46 10.12 -3.53
N SER A 206 17.05 11.38 -3.37
CA SER A 206 16.48 11.91 -2.12
C SER A 206 15.16 11.25 -1.73
N ALA A 207 14.33 10.84 -2.68
CA ALA A 207 13.06 10.18 -2.36
C ALA A 207 13.28 8.91 -1.53
N CYS A 208 14.35 8.17 -1.84
CA CYS A 208 14.74 6.96 -1.14
C CYS A 208 15.66 7.20 0.06
N HIS A 209 16.70 8.02 -0.12
CA HIS A 209 17.81 8.10 0.83
C HIS A 209 17.63 9.15 1.93
N MET A 210 16.67 10.06 1.80
CA MET A 210 16.32 10.98 2.88
C MET A 210 15.73 10.23 4.08
N THR A 211 16.04 10.64 5.32
CA THR A 211 15.41 10.04 6.51
C THR A 211 13.99 10.55 6.75
N SER A 212 13.77 11.86 6.72
CA SER A 212 12.46 12.48 6.93
C SER A 212 12.44 13.89 6.37
N ALA A 213 11.27 14.33 5.92
CA ALA A 213 10.96 15.74 5.77
C ALA A 213 10.75 16.38 7.15
N ILE A 214 11.11 17.66 7.29
CA ILE A 214 10.73 18.50 8.44
C ILE A 214 9.79 19.59 7.95
N THR A 215 8.68 19.78 8.67
CA THR A 215 7.72 20.85 8.41
C THR A 215 7.29 21.57 9.69
N CYS A 216 7.04 22.88 9.55
CA CYS A 216 6.25 23.64 10.50
C CYS A 216 4.81 23.63 10.01
N TYR A 217 3.88 23.24 10.87
CA TYR A 217 2.48 23.09 10.53
C TYR A 217 1.62 24.07 11.32
N ASN A 218 0.62 24.61 10.64
CA ASN A 218 -0.43 25.47 11.18
C ASN A 218 0.17 26.76 11.76
N CYS A 219 0.93 27.49 10.93
CA CYS A 219 1.39 28.84 11.28
C CYS A 219 0.19 29.78 11.36
N HIS A 220 -0.01 30.45 12.50
CA HIS A 220 -1.11 31.39 12.70
C HIS A 220 -0.69 32.80 12.29
N PHE A 221 -1.43 33.44 11.38
CA PHE A 221 -1.19 34.80 10.87
C PHE A 221 -2.18 35.85 11.42
N ASP A 222 -3.32 35.40 11.91
CA ASP A 222 -4.36 36.16 12.61
C ASP A 222 -3.84 36.94 13.83
N ASN A 223 -2.77 36.46 14.47
CA ASN A 223 -2.16 37.13 15.61
C ASN A 223 -1.08 38.16 15.23
N GLU A 224 -0.91 38.43 13.93
CA GLU A 224 0.13 39.32 13.38
C GLU A 224 -0.39 40.68 12.90
N ALA A 225 -1.67 41.02 13.04
CA ALA A 225 -2.15 42.40 12.82
C ALA A 225 -3.49 42.66 13.52
N ASP A 226 -3.56 43.68 14.38
CA ASP A 226 -4.85 44.19 14.84
C ASP A 226 -5.55 45.07 13.79
N ALA A 227 -6.75 45.55 14.09
CA ALA A 227 -7.53 46.42 13.19
C ALA A 227 -6.85 47.76 12.81
N THR A 228 -5.70 48.08 13.40
CA THR A 228 -4.87 49.24 13.10
C THR A 228 -3.62 48.90 12.27
N GLY A 229 -3.37 47.61 12.02
CA GLY A 229 -2.21 47.11 11.27
C GLY A 229 -0.98 46.79 12.14
N ASP A 230 -1.13 46.78 13.47
CA ASP A 230 -0.02 46.51 14.39
C ASP A 230 0.11 45.01 14.70
N ILE A 231 1.33 44.47 14.57
CA ILE A 231 1.66 43.06 14.82
C ILE A 231 1.61 42.73 16.32
N LEU A 232 0.61 41.94 16.76
CA LEU A 232 0.41 41.62 18.18
C LEU A 232 1.36 40.52 18.70
N HIS A 233 1.68 39.50 17.88
CA HIS A 233 2.55 38.37 18.25
C HIS A 233 3.55 38.02 17.14
N ALA A 234 4.67 37.41 17.54
CA ALA A 234 5.62 36.82 16.59
C ALA A 234 5.06 35.53 15.98
N LYS A 235 5.44 35.21 14.73
CA LYS A 235 5.18 33.92 14.07
C LYS A 235 5.29 32.72 15.02
N PHE A 236 4.23 31.92 15.13
CA PHE A 236 4.26 30.63 15.81
C PHE A 236 3.61 29.51 14.97
N ALA A 237 4.15 28.30 15.08
CA ALA A 237 3.56 27.10 14.50
C ALA A 237 2.91 26.26 15.60
N SER A 238 1.69 25.76 15.38
CA SER A 238 1.02 24.89 16.37
C SER A 238 1.62 23.49 16.43
N ALA A 239 2.32 23.05 15.39
CA ALA A 239 3.06 21.80 15.41
C ALA A 239 4.33 21.85 14.54
N LYS A 240 5.27 20.96 14.84
CA LYS A 240 6.40 20.62 13.98
C LYS A 240 6.35 19.12 13.74
N PHE A 241 6.36 18.70 12.49
CA PHE A 241 6.34 17.28 12.12
C PHE A 241 7.64 16.88 11.43
N GLY A 242 8.01 15.61 11.57
CA GLY A 242 9.28 15.06 11.11
C GLY A 242 10.22 14.67 12.24
N GLY A 243 11.03 13.65 11.99
CA GLY A 243 11.97 13.09 12.95
C GLY A 243 12.36 11.66 12.59
N PRO A 244 13.20 10.99 13.40
CA PRO A 244 13.61 9.61 13.14
C PRO A 244 12.46 8.62 13.44
N GLY A 245 12.58 7.40 12.90
CA GLY A 245 11.67 6.28 13.20
C GLY A 245 10.23 6.56 12.82
N ALA A 246 9.28 6.33 13.74
CA ALA A 246 7.85 6.50 13.49
C ALA A 246 7.41 7.94 13.16
N LYS A 247 8.28 8.94 13.36
CA LYS A 247 8.04 10.34 12.98
C LYS A 247 8.56 10.68 11.58
N ALA A 248 9.20 9.72 10.91
CA ALA A 248 9.72 9.88 9.57
C ALA A 248 8.58 9.94 8.57
N TRP A 249 8.61 10.93 7.69
CA TRP A 249 7.63 11.06 6.63
C TRP A 249 8.21 11.82 5.43
N ARG A 250 7.56 11.73 4.27
CA ARG A 250 7.85 12.54 3.09
C ARG A 250 6.68 12.52 2.10
N PHE A 251 6.54 13.58 1.34
CA PHE A 251 5.75 13.49 0.11
C PHE A 251 6.56 12.88 -1.03
N LEU A 252 5.88 12.29 -2.01
CA LEU A 252 6.41 12.09 -3.36
C LEU A 252 5.75 13.10 -4.29
N VAL A 253 6.56 13.96 -4.91
CA VAL A 253 6.11 15.00 -5.85
C VAL A 253 6.94 14.93 -7.13
N ASN A 254 6.40 15.35 -8.26
CA ASN A 254 7.17 15.53 -9.47
C ASN A 254 7.86 16.90 -9.42
N ARG A 255 9.19 16.93 -9.40
CA ARG A 255 9.96 18.16 -9.58
C ARG A 255 10.32 18.34 -11.04
N VAL A 256 10.16 19.55 -11.56
CA VAL A 256 10.70 19.95 -12.87
C VAL A 256 12.21 20.10 -12.77
N ILE A 257 12.97 19.36 -13.59
CA ILE A 257 14.43 19.26 -13.47
C ILE A 257 15.19 19.96 -14.60
N ASP A 258 14.51 20.41 -15.65
CA ASP A 258 15.10 21.10 -16.79
C ASP A 258 14.12 22.10 -17.43
N ASP A 259 14.64 22.95 -18.31
CA ASP A 259 13.86 23.98 -19.02
C ASP A 259 12.87 23.40 -20.04
N GLN A 260 12.96 22.09 -20.32
CA GLN A 260 12.03 21.37 -21.19
C GLN A 260 10.78 20.88 -20.44
N GLY A 261 10.73 21.06 -19.11
CA GLY A 261 9.63 20.61 -18.28
C GLY A 261 9.71 19.11 -17.94
N THR A 262 10.86 18.46 -18.11
CA THR A 262 11.03 17.07 -17.69
C THR A 262 10.90 16.98 -16.17
N THR A 263 10.21 15.94 -15.69
CA THR A 263 10.02 15.72 -14.25
C THR A 263 10.70 14.45 -13.76
N LYS A 264 11.08 14.45 -12.48
CA LYS A 264 11.44 13.27 -11.69
C LYS A 264 10.71 13.30 -10.36
N ILE A 265 10.49 12.13 -9.76
CA ILE A 265 9.88 12.02 -8.44
C ILE A 265 10.92 12.42 -7.37
N PHE A 266 10.65 13.46 -6.61
CA PHE A 266 11.47 13.95 -5.50
C PHE A 266 10.75 13.74 -4.17
N ALA A 267 11.54 13.73 -3.09
CA ALA A 267 11.01 13.97 -1.76
C ALA A 267 10.38 15.36 -1.69
N GLY A 268 9.20 15.46 -1.11
CA GLY A 268 8.50 16.71 -0.84
C GLY A 268 8.26 16.93 0.65
N SER A 269 8.01 18.19 0.98
CA SER A 269 7.51 18.64 2.29
C SER A 269 6.37 19.62 2.07
N MET A 270 5.81 20.13 3.16
CA MET A 270 4.80 21.16 3.13
C MET A 270 5.14 22.31 4.07
N GLN A 271 4.39 23.39 3.96
CA GLN A 271 4.21 24.38 5.01
C GLN A 271 2.74 24.80 5.00
N SER A 272 2.11 24.85 6.17
CA SER A 272 0.72 25.28 6.28
C SER A 272 0.56 26.53 7.13
N LEU A 273 -0.42 27.34 6.75
CA LEU A 273 -0.74 28.64 7.32
C LEU A 273 -2.25 28.73 7.50
N MET A 274 -2.68 29.46 8.52
CA MET A 274 -4.06 29.90 8.67
C MET A 274 -4.08 31.41 8.92
N ALA A 275 -5.09 32.09 8.39
CA ALA A 275 -5.31 33.52 8.58
C ALA A 275 -6.79 33.77 8.88
N ASP A 276 -7.08 34.57 9.91
CA ASP A 276 -8.43 35.09 10.13
C ASP A 276 -8.66 36.27 9.16
N VAL A 277 -9.69 36.16 8.32
CA VAL A 277 -9.93 37.08 7.20
C VAL A 277 -10.49 38.43 7.69
N THR A 278 -10.73 38.60 8.99
CA THR A 278 -11.18 39.86 9.61
C THR A 278 -10.18 41.02 9.50
N ALA A 279 -8.90 40.73 9.18
CA ALA A 279 -7.91 41.77 8.82
C ALA A 279 -8.20 42.46 7.47
N SER A 280 -9.16 41.95 6.67
CA SER A 280 -9.54 42.49 5.36
C SER A 280 -10.93 43.15 5.35
N SER A 281 -11.08 44.22 6.13
CA SER A 281 -12.07 45.29 5.90
C SER A 281 -13.57 44.91 5.73
N ALA A 282 -14.26 44.52 6.80
CA ALA A 282 -15.65 44.95 7.07
C ALA A 282 -16.08 44.49 8.49
N PRO A 283 -16.66 45.38 9.33
CA PRO A 283 -17.30 44.94 10.56
C PRO A 283 -18.64 44.28 10.22
N GLY A 284 -18.65 42.95 10.28
CA GLY A 284 -19.85 42.12 10.18
C GLY A 284 -19.75 41.06 9.09
N GLU A 285 -19.82 39.80 9.53
CA GLU A 285 -19.91 38.53 8.78
C GLU A 285 -18.55 37.97 8.31
N ASP A 286 -18.05 36.80 8.75
CA ASP A 286 -18.63 35.63 9.44
C ASP A 286 -17.63 34.79 10.29
N GLY A 287 -16.40 35.25 10.55
CA GLY A 287 -15.48 34.56 11.47
C GLY A 287 -14.91 33.23 10.95
N LEU A 288 -14.82 33.05 9.62
CA LEU A 288 -14.18 31.88 9.02
C LEU A 288 -12.80 32.27 8.46
N GLY A 289 -11.75 32.01 9.23
CA GLY A 289 -10.37 32.06 8.75
C GLY A 289 -10.11 31.12 7.56
N ALA A 290 -9.18 31.52 6.69
CA ALA A 290 -8.71 30.74 5.55
C ALA A 290 -7.53 29.84 5.93
N THR A 291 -7.50 28.64 5.36
CA THR A 291 -6.47 27.63 5.59
C THR A 291 -5.71 27.32 4.32
N PHE A 292 -4.39 27.29 4.39
CA PHE A 292 -3.52 27.16 3.22
C PHE A 292 -2.40 26.14 3.47
N VAL A 293 -2.10 25.32 2.48
CA VAL A 293 -0.97 24.38 2.47
C VAL A 293 -0.16 24.58 1.20
N ALA A 294 1.09 24.99 1.31
CA ALA A 294 2.04 24.90 0.19
C ALA A 294 2.77 23.55 0.25
N ILE A 295 2.84 22.85 -0.88
CA ILE A 295 3.61 21.61 -1.03
C ILE A 295 4.75 21.87 -2.01
N GLY A 296 5.96 21.43 -1.68
CA GLY A 296 7.13 21.65 -2.52
C GLY A 296 8.24 20.61 -2.31
N PRO A 297 9.25 20.57 -3.21
CA PRO A 297 10.38 19.67 -3.08
C PRO A 297 11.15 19.94 -1.79
N TYR A 298 11.72 18.90 -1.19
CA TYR A 298 12.47 18.99 0.05
C TYR A 298 13.82 18.29 -0.04
N TYR A 299 14.88 19.02 0.32
CA TYR A 299 16.26 18.55 0.33
C TYR A 299 16.75 18.42 1.77
N SER A 300 16.52 17.25 2.36
CA SER A 300 17.02 16.97 3.71
C SER A 300 18.53 16.80 3.71
N HIS A 301 19.16 17.24 4.80
CA HIS A 301 20.58 16.99 5.10
C HIS A 301 20.71 15.84 6.09
N SER A 302 19.79 14.88 5.98
CA SER A 302 19.79 13.60 6.68
C SER A 302 19.63 12.47 5.67
N ILE A 303 20.77 11.99 5.19
CA ILE A 303 20.88 10.92 4.19
C ILE A 303 21.30 9.60 4.86
N GLN A 304 20.61 8.52 4.54
CA GLN A 304 20.93 7.16 4.98
C GLN A 304 21.01 6.17 3.83
N ARG A 305 21.78 5.09 4.04
CA ARG A 305 21.96 4.03 3.03
C ARG A 305 20.67 3.27 2.74
N ASN A 306 19.87 2.97 3.76
CA ASN A 306 18.64 2.16 3.67
C ASN A 306 17.48 2.89 4.37
N ALA A 307 17.20 4.13 3.97
CA ALA A 307 16.17 4.93 4.63
C ALA A 307 14.74 4.43 4.36
N ILE A 308 14.51 3.75 3.23
CA ILE A 308 13.22 3.17 2.87
C ILE A 308 13.37 1.78 2.22
N THR A 309 12.25 1.09 2.14
CA THR A 309 12.04 -0.23 1.51
C THR A 309 11.00 -0.14 0.39
N CYS A 310 10.81 -1.23 -0.36
CA CYS A 310 9.73 -1.31 -1.37
C CYS A 310 8.35 -1.07 -0.75
N GLU A 311 8.12 -1.61 0.45
CA GLU A 311 6.85 -1.55 1.17
C GLU A 311 6.52 -0.12 1.59
N ASP A 312 7.54 0.64 2.01
CA ASP A 312 7.37 2.03 2.42
C ASP A 312 6.77 2.91 1.32
N CYS A 313 6.93 2.56 0.04
CA CYS A 313 6.31 3.27 -1.10
C CYS A 313 5.10 2.52 -1.68
N HIS A 314 5.28 1.26 -2.10
CA HIS A 314 4.29 0.51 -2.87
C HIS A 314 3.17 -0.12 -2.03
N ALA A 315 3.42 -0.29 -0.73
CA ALA A 315 2.43 -0.71 0.26
C ALA A 315 2.31 0.36 1.37
N SER A 316 2.58 1.62 1.03
CA SER A 316 2.44 2.71 1.98
C SER A 316 0.99 2.82 2.41
N ALA A 317 0.76 3.02 3.70
CA ALA A 317 -0.61 3.05 4.19
C ALA A 317 -1.40 4.28 3.71
N ALA A 318 -0.72 5.37 3.32
CA ALA A 318 -1.36 6.48 2.61
C ALA A 318 -1.89 6.05 1.23
N MET A 319 -1.10 5.27 0.48
CA MET A 319 -1.53 4.71 -0.79
C MET A 319 -2.68 3.71 -0.60
N GLN A 320 -2.64 2.88 0.46
CA GLN A 320 -3.74 1.97 0.80
C GLN A 320 -5.03 2.74 1.13
N GLN A 321 -4.96 3.76 2.00
CA GLN A 321 -6.11 4.61 2.33
C GLN A 321 -6.72 5.25 1.07
N TYR A 322 -5.88 5.72 0.15
CA TYR A 322 -6.34 6.32 -1.11
C TYR A 322 -7.02 5.30 -2.03
N VAL A 323 -6.50 4.08 -2.14
CA VAL A 323 -7.13 3.00 -2.92
C VAL A 323 -8.48 2.58 -2.32
N ASP A 324 -8.62 2.64 -1.00
CA ASP A 324 -9.84 2.21 -0.31
C ASP A 324 -10.90 3.30 -0.22
N THR A 325 -10.49 4.55 -0.04
CA THR A 325 -11.41 5.66 0.28
C THR A 325 -11.39 6.81 -0.73
N GLY A 326 -10.40 6.85 -1.63
CA GLY A 326 -10.12 8.01 -2.48
C GLY A 326 -9.48 9.19 -1.74
N THR A 327 -9.13 9.03 -0.45
CA THR A 327 -8.55 10.09 0.39
C THR A 327 -7.33 9.62 1.18
N MET A 328 -6.50 10.56 1.61
CA MET A 328 -5.34 10.36 2.48
C MET A 328 -5.39 11.39 3.61
N ASP A 329 -5.42 10.91 4.85
CA ASP A 329 -5.27 11.80 6.00
C ASP A 329 -3.79 12.15 6.13
N VAL A 330 -3.41 13.41 5.90
CA VAL A 330 -2.00 13.85 6.05
C VAL A 330 -1.74 14.38 7.45
N VAL A 331 -2.65 15.23 7.94
CA VAL A 331 -2.66 15.71 9.32
C VAL A 331 -4.07 15.63 9.84
N LYS A 332 -4.24 14.98 10.99
CA LYS A 332 -5.54 14.78 11.63
C LYS A 332 -5.53 15.29 13.06
N TRP A 333 -6.60 15.96 13.46
CA TRP A 333 -6.87 16.28 14.84
C TRP A 333 -7.62 15.11 15.48
N LYS A 334 -7.06 14.50 16.52
CA LYS A 334 -7.67 13.31 17.14
C LYS A 334 -8.96 13.62 17.89
N PRO A 335 -9.07 14.72 18.67
CA PRO A 335 -10.28 15.05 19.39
C PRO A 335 -11.47 15.42 18.50
N ALA A 336 -12.67 15.28 19.06
CA ALA A 336 -13.88 15.81 18.46
C ALA A 336 -13.88 17.35 18.42
N GLU A 337 -14.74 17.91 17.57
CA GLU A 337 -14.95 19.35 17.48
C GLU A 337 -15.32 19.97 18.84
N GLY A 338 -14.76 21.15 19.12
CA GLY A 338 -14.95 21.85 20.40
C GLY A 338 -14.16 21.28 21.59
N VAL A 339 -13.46 20.15 21.45
CA VAL A 339 -12.61 19.60 22.51
C VAL A 339 -11.21 20.21 22.42
N ALA A 340 -10.84 20.99 23.44
CA ALA A 340 -9.51 21.57 23.57
C ALA A 340 -8.50 20.55 24.14
N VAL A 341 -7.26 20.60 23.65
CA VAL A 341 -6.12 19.83 24.16
C VAL A 341 -5.07 20.78 24.69
N THR A 342 -4.54 20.44 25.85
CA THR A 342 -3.53 21.27 26.51
C THR A 342 -2.22 21.30 25.73
N ALA A 343 -1.50 22.43 25.78
CA ALA A 343 -0.21 22.59 25.11
C ALA A 343 0.78 21.45 25.43
N ALA A 344 0.75 20.93 26.66
CA ALA A 344 1.62 19.84 27.12
C ALA A 344 1.28 18.47 26.49
N ASN A 345 0.02 18.26 26.07
CA ASN A 345 -0.47 16.99 25.56
C ASN A 345 -0.63 16.95 24.04
N LEU A 346 -0.30 18.04 23.31
CA LEU A 346 -0.53 18.12 21.86
C LEU A 346 0.09 16.98 21.05
N GLY A 347 1.27 16.49 21.45
CA GLY A 347 1.94 15.38 20.77
C GLY A 347 1.38 13.99 21.08
N ILE A 348 0.49 13.87 22.08
CA ILE A 348 -0.09 12.60 22.54
C ILE A 348 -1.57 12.55 22.16
N GLU A 349 -2.32 13.57 22.57
CA GLU A 349 -3.78 13.64 22.48
C GLU A 349 -4.28 14.53 21.34
N GLY A 350 -3.48 15.51 20.89
CA GLY A 350 -3.93 16.51 19.92
C GLY A 350 -3.74 16.05 18.47
N TRP A 351 -2.49 15.91 18.07
CA TRP A 351 -2.13 15.70 16.67
C TRP A 351 -1.87 14.26 16.31
N GLN A 352 -2.26 13.96 15.08
CA GLN A 352 -1.76 12.85 14.30
C GLN A 352 -1.11 13.43 13.05
N GLY A 353 0.21 13.55 13.11
CA GLY A 353 1.02 14.12 12.03
C GLY A 353 1.30 13.13 10.91
N PRO A 354 1.89 13.58 9.80
CA PRO A 354 2.21 12.74 8.65
C PRO A 354 3.21 11.65 9.03
N LYS A 355 3.08 10.49 8.37
CA LYS A 355 3.92 9.30 8.62
C LYS A 355 4.19 8.58 7.30
N GLY A 356 5.42 8.06 7.15
CA GLY A 356 5.81 7.26 6.00
C GLY A 356 5.85 8.04 4.69
N VAL A 357 5.75 7.33 3.58
CA VAL A 357 5.73 7.93 2.24
C VAL A 357 4.29 8.24 1.85
N ILE A 358 4.04 9.50 1.49
CA ILE A 358 2.72 9.99 1.09
C ILE A 358 2.81 10.43 -0.38
N PRO A 359 2.27 9.68 -1.34
CA PRO A 359 2.24 10.12 -2.72
C PRO A 359 1.23 11.26 -2.90
N VAL A 360 1.60 12.32 -3.62
CA VAL A 360 0.69 13.43 -3.94
C VAL A 360 -0.04 13.10 -5.25
N PRO A 361 -1.35 12.80 -5.23
CA PRO A 361 -2.06 12.37 -6.43
C PRO A 361 -2.50 13.55 -7.31
N PRO A 362 -2.90 13.32 -8.58
CA PRO A 362 -3.42 14.39 -9.46
C PRO A 362 -4.66 15.11 -8.91
N ASP A 363 -5.47 14.43 -8.11
CA ASP A 363 -6.68 14.94 -7.46
C ASP A 363 -6.42 15.37 -6.00
N TYR A 364 -5.18 15.78 -5.70
CA TYR A 364 -4.72 16.17 -4.36
C TYR A 364 -5.67 17.13 -3.62
N ALA A 365 -6.36 18.02 -4.34
CA ALA A 365 -7.25 19.03 -3.79
C ALA A 365 -8.42 18.41 -3.00
N THR A 366 -8.88 17.22 -3.42
CA THR A 366 -9.94 16.47 -2.73
C THR A 366 -9.41 15.24 -2.00
N ALA A 367 -8.26 14.72 -2.43
CA ALA A 367 -7.69 13.52 -1.86
C ALA A 367 -6.89 13.77 -0.58
N LEU A 368 -6.20 14.90 -0.43
CA LEU A 368 -5.35 15.15 0.74
C LEU A 368 -6.10 15.92 1.84
N ASN A 369 -6.25 15.29 3.00
CA ASN A 369 -6.93 15.90 4.15
C ASN A 369 -5.93 16.50 5.15
N PHE A 370 -6.20 17.74 5.55
CA PHE A 370 -5.41 18.51 6.50
C PHE A 370 -6.33 19.16 7.54
N ASP A 371 -6.18 18.78 8.80
CA ASP A 371 -6.91 19.40 9.89
C ASP A 371 -6.12 20.56 10.51
N PHE A 372 -6.79 21.68 10.72
CA PHE A 372 -6.25 22.89 11.32
C PHE A 372 -6.82 23.11 12.71
N VAL A 373 -6.03 23.73 13.58
CA VAL A 373 -6.42 24.08 14.95
C VAL A 373 -6.17 25.56 15.20
N ASP A 374 -6.91 26.10 16.15
CA ASP A 374 -6.76 27.46 16.66
C ASP A 374 -6.31 27.45 18.13
N LEU A 375 -5.85 28.62 18.60
CA LEU A 375 -5.65 28.91 20.01
C LEU A 375 -6.99 29.10 20.73
N VAL A 376 -7.14 28.47 21.88
CA VAL A 376 -8.25 28.79 22.79
C VAL A 376 -8.10 30.21 23.37
N ASP A 377 -6.87 30.64 23.64
CA ASP A 377 -6.51 32.00 24.05
C ASP A 377 -5.46 32.59 23.10
N PRO A 378 -5.90 33.35 22.07
CA PRO A 378 -5.00 33.98 21.10
C PRO A 378 -4.01 34.98 21.73
N ALA A 379 -4.36 35.57 22.88
CA ALA A 379 -3.51 36.55 23.58
C ALA A 379 -2.41 35.90 24.45
N ALA A 380 -2.34 34.58 24.50
CA ALA A 380 -1.36 33.88 25.34
C ALA A 380 0.09 34.19 24.89
N PRO A 381 0.99 34.52 25.83
CA PRO A 381 2.35 34.91 25.50
C PRO A 381 3.14 33.76 24.86
N LEU A 382 4.01 34.11 23.90
CA LEU A 382 4.94 33.17 23.29
C LEU A 382 6.18 33.01 24.16
N ASN A 383 6.69 31.77 24.28
CA ASN A 383 8.00 31.55 24.85
C ASN A 383 9.13 31.89 23.84
N ALA A 384 10.38 31.90 24.32
CA ALA A 384 11.56 32.19 23.52
C ALA A 384 11.78 31.23 22.32
N SER A 385 11.05 30.10 22.26
CA SER A 385 11.07 29.15 21.15
C SER A 385 9.94 29.37 20.14
N GLY A 386 9.15 30.44 20.29
CA GLY A 386 8.03 30.78 19.41
C GLY A 386 6.87 29.80 19.54
N THR A 387 6.54 29.39 20.77
CA THR A 387 5.38 28.53 21.06
C THR A 387 4.47 29.16 22.10
N SER A 388 3.15 29.07 21.89
CA SER A 388 2.12 29.61 22.79
C SER A 388 1.72 28.58 23.86
N SER A 389 1.53 29.04 25.09
CA SER A 389 1.02 28.23 26.21
C SER A 389 -0.49 27.97 26.18
N SER A 390 -1.23 28.60 25.26
CA SER A 390 -2.67 28.35 25.10
C SER A 390 -2.93 26.86 24.82
N ASP A 391 -4.15 26.40 25.07
CA ASP A 391 -4.63 25.12 24.57
C ASP A 391 -4.95 25.23 23.06
N ARG A 392 -5.16 24.10 22.39
CA ARG A 392 -5.57 24.04 20.97
C ARG A 392 -6.92 23.37 20.83
N VAL A 393 -7.73 23.89 19.92
CA VAL A 393 -9.04 23.32 19.57
C VAL A 393 -9.15 23.21 18.05
N LEU A 394 -9.89 22.23 17.55
CA LEU A 394 -10.15 22.09 16.12
C LEU A 394 -10.71 23.40 15.56
N PHE A 395 -10.06 23.92 14.53
CA PHE A 395 -10.50 25.09 13.78
C PHE A 395 -11.29 24.65 12.55
N LYS A 396 -10.68 23.78 11.74
CA LYS A 396 -11.24 23.38 10.46
C LYS A 396 -10.72 22.02 10.04
N ARG A 397 -11.56 21.23 9.38
CA ARG A 397 -11.16 20.01 8.68
C ARG A 397 -11.06 20.30 7.18
N GLY A 398 -9.93 19.94 6.59
CA GLY A 398 -9.60 20.26 5.21
C GLY A 398 -8.92 21.62 5.07
N ALA A 399 -8.08 21.74 4.05
CA ALA A 399 -7.51 23.00 3.61
C ALA A 399 -8.43 23.67 2.60
N ASP A 400 -8.55 25.00 2.65
CA ASP A 400 -9.23 25.77 1.61
C ASP A 400 -8.40 25.83 0.33
N TYR A 401 -7.08 25.89 0.50
CA TYR A 401 -6.11 26.03 -0.58
C TYR A 401 -4.95 25.06 -0.38
N ILE A 402 -4.65 24.28 -1.42
CA ILE A 402 -3.43 23.49 -1.54
C ILE A 402 -2.69 24.01 -2.76
N HIS A 403 -1.49 24.54 -2.54
CA HIS A 403 -0.73 25.29 -3.52
C HIS A 403 0.56 24.58 -3.93
N PHE A 404 0.82 24.63 -5.23
CA PHE A 404 2.05 24.23 -5.90
C PHE A 404 2.51 25.40 -6.78
N VAL A 405 3.82 25.60 -6.87
CA VAL A 405 4.38 26.43 -7.96
C VAL A 405 4.63 25.48 -9.13
N ASP A 406 3.66 25.37 -10.05
CA ASP A 406 3.62 24.37 -11.13
C ASP A 406 4.86 24.37 -12.05
N GLU A 407 5.56 25.51 -12.12
CA GLU A 407 6.84 25.67 -12.83
C GLU A 407 7.94 24.78 -12.24
N TYR A 408 7.87 24.46 -10.95
CA TYR A 408 8.91 23.73 -10.22
C TYR A 408 8.43 22.40 -9.64
N VAL A 409 7.16 22.29 -9.28
CA VAL A 409 6.61 21.11 -8.61
C VAL A 409 5.20 20.81 -9.09
N GLN A 410 4.93 19.53 -9.30
CA GLN A 410 3.65 19.02 -9.79
C GLN A 410 3.25 17.79 -8.95
N PRO A 411 1.95 17.45 -8.88
CA PRO A 411 1.54 16.16 -8.36
C PRO A 411 2.10 15.01 -9.20
N LEU A 412 2.04 13.80 -8.66
CA LEU A 412 2.27 12.59 -9.44
C LEU A 412 1.22 12.46 -10.53
N THR A 413 1.60 11.85 -11.65
CA THR A 413 0.66 11.52 -12.73
C THR A 413 -0.22 10.34 -12.34
N VAL A 414 -1.38 10.20 -12.99
CA VAL A 414 -2.26 9.02 -12.82
C VAL A 414 -1.47 7.72 -13.01
N GLY A 415 -0.60 7.66 -14.04
CA GLY A 415 0.23 6.49 -14.31
C GLY A 415 1.28 6.20 -13.23
N GLN A 416 1.83 7.22 -12.57
CA GLN A 416 2.74 7.02 -11.44
C GLN A 416 1.99 6.52 -10.20
N MET A 417 0.83 7.12 -9.87
CA MET A 417 -0.04 6.65 -8.78
C MET A 417 -0.45 5.19 -8.96
N GLN A 418 -0.81 4.84 -10.19
CA GLN A 418 -1.16 3.50 -10.63
C GLN A 418 -0.03 2.46 -10.47
N ARG A 419 1.22 2.85 -10.70
CA ARG A 419 2.40 2.01 -10.49
C ARG A 419 2.80 1.92 -9.01
N LEU A 420 2.50 2.94 -8.21
CA LEU A 420 2.70 2.91 -6.77
C LEU A 420 1.68 1.98 -6.10
N GLY A 421 0.39 2.17 -6.37
CA GLY A 421 -0.72 1.43 -5.73
C GLY A 421 -1.10 0.09 -6.36
N TRP A 422 -0.29 -0.48 -7.25
CA TRP A 422 -0.60 -1.76 -7.90
C TRP A 422 -0.80 -2.90 -6.88
N PHE A 423 0.07 -2.99 -5.86
CA PHE A 423 -0.02 -4.00 -4.81
C PHE A 423 -1.26 -3.82 -3.94
N ALA A 424 -1.64 -2.59 -3.62
CA ALA A 424 -2.84 -2.27 -2.83
C ALA A 424 -4.15 -2.81 -3.46
N ASN A 425 -4.14 -3.12 -4.76
CA ASN A 425 -5.28 -3.73 -5.44
C ASN A 425 -5.20 -5.27 -5.53
N SER A 426 -4.10 -5.89 -5.10
CA SER A 426 -3.96 -7.34 -5.09
C SER A 426 -4.90 -8.01 -4.09
N LEU A 427 -5.40 -9.20 -4.41
CA LEU A 427 -6.05 -10.08 -3.43
C LEU A 427 -5.10 -10.52 -2.31
N HIS A 428 -3.79 -10.51 -2.57
CA HIS A 428 -2.82 -10.77 -1.53
C HIS A 428 -2.79 -9.62 -0.54
N ALA A 429 -2.80 -8.35 -0.99
CA ALA A 429 -2.85 -7.18 -0.13
C ALA A 429 -4.20 -7.04 0.61
N THR A 430 -5.31 -7.08 -0.13
CA THR A 430 -6.65 -6.81 0.42
C THR A 430 -7.23 -7.98 1.21
N ARG A 431 -6.90 -9.22 0.83
CA ARG A 431 -7.47 -10.47 1.39
C ARG A 431 -9.01 -10.54 1.39
N ALA A 432 -9.69 -9.67 0.65
CA ALA A 432 -11.15 -9.48 0.71
C ALA A 432 -11.96 -10.73 0.28
N GLY A 433 -11.35 -11.67 -0.44
CA GLY A 433 -12.05 -12.78 -1.07
C GLY A 433 -12.91 -13.64 -0.14
N LYS A 434 -12.60 -13.77 1.16
CA LYS A 434 -13.47 -14.51 2.10
C LYS A 434 -14.58 -13.64 2.69
N ALA A 435 -14.31 -12.35 2.93
CA ALA A 435 -15.32 -11.38 3.34
C ALA A 435 -16.44 -11.28 2.29
N THR A 436 -16.08 -11.21 1.00
CA THR A 436 -17.06 -11.17 -0.11
C THR A 436 -18.05 -12.34 -0.09
N PHE A 437 -17.61 -13.55 0.30
CA PHE A 437 -18.51 -14.71 0.41
C PHE A 437 -19.32 -14.71 1.72
N TYR A 438 -18.76 -14.12 2.78
CA TYR A 438 -19.40 -14.05 4.08
C TYR A 438 -20.53 -13.01 4.08
N ASP A 439 -20.25 -11.83 3.50
CA ASP A 439 -21.11 -10.65 3.46
C ASP A 439 -22.13 -10.66 2.29
N ASP A 440 -22.11 -11.68 1.43
CA ASP A 440 -23.03 -11.78 0.29
C ASP A 440 -24.49 -11.74 0.77
N GLY A 441 -25.29 -10.85 0.18
CA GLY A 441 -26.67 -10.60 0.58
C GLY A 441 -26.87 -10.07 2.01
N LEU A 442 -25.79 -9.74 2.76
CA LEU A 442 -25.89 -9.26 4.13
C LEU A 442 -26.62 -7.91 4.18
N ASN A 443 -27.58 -7.78 5.09
CA ASN A 443 -28.49 -6.64 5.23
C ASN A 443 -29.54 -6.48 4.11
N GLU A 444 -29.62 -7.41 3.15
CA GLU A 444 -30.74 -7.43 2.22
C GLU A 444 -32.01 -7.87 2.95
N ALA A 445 -33.15 -7.23 2.62
CA ALA A 445 -34.43 -7.58 3.26
C ALA A 445 -34.88 -9.02 2.93
N THR A 446 -34.51 -9.51 1.74
CA THR A 446 -34.80 -10.86 1.24
C THR A 446 -33.69 -11.28 0.28
N PRO A 447 -32.52 -11.70 0.77
CA PRO A 447 -31.46 -12.21 -0.09
C PRO A 447 -31.98 -13.42 -0.86
N ALA A 448 -31.55 -13.56 -2.11
CA ALA A 448 -31.93 -14.73 -2.89
C ALA A 448 -31.35 -16.01 -2.22
N PRO A 449 -32.03 -17.17 -2.29
CA PRO A 449 -31.71 -18.31 -1.43
C PRO A 449 -30.27 -18.85 -1.54
N LEU A 450 -29.60 -18.67 -2.68
CA LEU A 450 -28.20 -19.09 -2.89
C LEU A 450 -27.20 -17.95 -2.63
N GLN A 451 -27.68 -16.75 -2.30
CA GLN A 451 -26.91 -15.50 -2.20
C GLN A 451 -26.87 -14.98 -0.77
N ALA A 452 -27.52 -15.67 0.16
CA ALA A 452 -27.33 -15.44 1.58
C ALA A 452 -26.00 -16.06 2.01
N GLY A 453 -24.96 -15.24 2.07
CA GLY A 453 -23.67 -15.57 2.68
C GLY A 453 -23.82 -15.90 4.16
N PHE A 454 -22.79 -16.51 4.75
CA PHE A 454 -22.87 -17.04 6.13
C PHE A 454 -23.17 -15.96 7.18
N GLY A 455 -22.80 -14.70 6.94
CA GLY A 455 -23.12 -13.58 7.84
C GLY A 455 -24.61 -13.32 8.02
N ASN A 456 -25.47 -13.81 7.13
CA ASN A 456 -26.93 -13.68 7.29
C ASN A 456 -27.51 -14.63 8.35
N TYR A 457 -26.72 -15.58 8.85
CA TYR A 457 -27.17 -16.63 9.76
C TYR A 457 -26.56 -16.53 11.16
N VAL A 458 -25.67 -15.56 11.38
CA VAL A 458 -24.95 -15.37 12.64
C VAL A 458 -24.81 -13.88 12.98
N ASP A 459 -24.80 -13.54 14.28
CA ASP A 459 -24.69 -12.16 14.76
C ASP A 459 -23.23 -11.70 15.02
N VAL A 460 -22.25 -12.33 14.37
CA VAL A 460 -20.81 -12.05 14.58
C VAL A 460 -20.25 -11.34 13.34
N PRO A 461 -19.74 -10.10 13.42
CA PRO A 461 -19.10 -9.44 12.28
C PRO A 461 -17.93 -10.26 11.70
N TYR A 462 -17.72 -10.21 10.39
CA TYR A 462 -16.60 -10.92 9.75
C TYR A 462 -15.25 -10.56 10.40
N ALA A 463 -15.04 -9.29 10.75
CA ALA A 463 -13.83 -8.77 11.38
C ALA A 463 -13.51 -9.37 12.76
N ASP A 464 -14.50 -9.97 13.43
CA ASP A 464 -14.34 -10.57 14.75
C ASP A 464 -14.06 -12.09 14.68
N LEU A 465 -14.07 -12.68 13.48
CA LEU A 465 -13.80 -14.11 13.30
C LEU A 465 -12.30 -14.41 13.31
N PRO A 466 -11.82 -15.49 13.96
CA PRO A 466 -10.42 -15.91 13.91
C PRO A 466 -9.86 -16.19 12.50
N CYS A 467 -10.72 -16.38 11.49
CA CYS A 467 -10.29 -16.50 10.11
C CYS A 467 -9.75 -15.18 9.52
N VAL A 468 -10.05 -14.03 10.14
CA VAL A 468 -9.49 -12.71 9.80
C VAL A 468 -7.98 -12.73 9.88
N ASN A 469 -7.44 -13.52 10.81
CA ASN A 469 -6.00 -13.64 11.00
C ASN A 469 -5.28 -14.19 9.75
N CYS A 470 -6.00 -14.88 8.88
CA CYS A 470 -5.47 -15.34 7.59
C CYS A 470 -6.09 -14.63 6.37
N HIS A 471 -7.26 -14.01 6.53
CA HIS A 471 -8.13 -13.56 5.43
C HIS A 471 -8.72 -12.16 5.59
N ASN A 472 -8.27 -11.39 6.57
CA ASN A 472 -8.54 -9.96 6.65
C ASN A 472 -7.22 -9.24 6.82
N ALA A 473 -7.02 -8.23 5.99
CA ALA A 473 -6.05 -7.20 6.23
C ALA A 473 -6.81 -6.13 7.03
N SER A 474 -6.92 -6.26 8.35
CA SER A 474 -7.32 -5.11 9.16
C SER A 474 -6.15 -4.14 9.20
N ASP A 475 -5.96 -3.41 8.10
CA ASP A 475 -5.25 -2.15 8.12
C ASP A 475 -6.22 -1.11 8.66
N ASN A 476 -6.05 -0.67 9.90
CA ASN A 476 -6.82 0.47 10.42
C ASN A 476 -6.26 1.80 9.89
N GLY A 477 -5.81 1.82 8.62
CA GLY A 477 -5.11 2.91 7.96
C GLY A 477 -3.66 3.09 8.43
N PRO A 478 -2.98 4.18 8.00
CA PRO A 478 -1.56 4.49 8.31
C PRO A 478 -1.15 4.57 9.79
N TRP A 479 -2.09 4.28 10.66
CA TRP A 479 -2.25 4.80 11.98
C TRP A 479 -2.46 3.72 13.01
N ASP A 480 -2.57 2.45 12.58
CA ASP A 480 -2.40 1.34 13.49
C ASP A 480 -0.91 1.17 13.82
N SER A 481 -0.56 1.53 15.04
CA SER A 481 0.63 1.00 15.70
C SER A 481 0.43 1.16 17.19
N ASP A 482 0.49 0.04 17.90
CA ASP A 482 0.95 -0.04 19.28
C ASP A 482 2.10 0.98 19.49
N PRO A 483 1.90 2.03 20.31
CA PRO A 483 2.88 3.09 20.54
C PRO A 483 4.20 2.60 21.15
N ALA A 484 4.28 1.35 21.62
CA ALA A 484 5.46 0.81 22.30
C ALA A 484 6.58 0.31 21.36
N ALA A 485 6.30 0.10 20.07
CA ALA A 485 7.29 -0.42 19.13
C ALA A 485 7.59 0.59 18.02
N GLY A 486 8.80 1.15 18.02
CA GLY A 486 9.35 2.01 16.96
C GLY A 486 9.68 1.27 15.66
N VAL A 487 8.99 0.18 15.38
CA VAL A 487 9.03 -0.67 14.19
C VAL A 487 7.60 -1.17 14.03
N VAL A 488 7.04 -1.17 12.82
CA VAL A 488 5.82 -1.95 12.54
C VAL A 488 6.14 -3.37 12.99
N LEU A 489 5.67 -3.77 14.17
CA LEU A 489 5.72 -5.15 14.57
C LEU A 489 4.78 -5.85 13.61
N ASP A 490 5.41 -6.45 12.61
CA ASP A 490 4.90 -7.35 11.60
C ASP A 490 4.42 -8.64 12.29
N THR A 491 3.54 -8.48 13.28
CA THR A 491 2.89 -9.59 13.95
C THR A 491 1.84 -10.06 12.99
N TRP A 492 2.21 -11.08 12.21
CA TRP A 492 1.21 -11.96 11.63
C TRP A 492 0.28 -12.39 12.78
N PRO A 493 -1.01 -12.05 12.71
CA PRO A 493 -1.73 -11.60 11.52
C PRO A 493 -1.80 -10.07 11.32
N GLY A 494 -1.22 -9.56 10.20
CA GLY A 494 -1.32 -8.16 9.75
C GLY A 494 -1.38 -8.05 8.21
N ASN A 495 -1.39 -6.83 7.67
CA ASN A 495 -1.27 -6.59 6.22
C ASN A 495 -0.07 -7.35 5.66
N PRO A 496 -0.24 -8.16 4.60
CA PRO A 496 0.89 -8.86 4.03
C PRO A 496 1.89 -7.85 3.48
N VAL A 497 3.09 -7.95 4.00
CA VAL A 497 4.22 -7.18 3.51
C VAL A 497 4.99 -8.01 2.49
N CYS A 498 5.74 -7.38 1.60
CA CYS A 498 6.54 -8.09 0.60
C CYS A 498 7.49 -9.11 1.25
N ARG A 499 7.98 -8.83 2.47
CA ARG A 499 8.82 -9.73 3.27
C ARG A 499 8.16 -11.08 3.61
N ASP A 500 6.85 -11.15 3.75
CA ASP A 500 6.12 -12.40 4.05
C ASP A 500 6.36 -13.46 2.97
N CYS A 501 6.47 -13.01 1.72
CA CYS A 501 6.64 -13.88 0.57
C CYS A 501 8.11 -14.03 0.16
N HIS A 502 8.88 -12.94 0.20
CA HIS A 502 10.19 -12.89 -0.46
C HIS A 502 11.40 -13.14 0.45
N GLY A 503 11.20 -13.65 1.66
CA GLY A 503 12.21 -14.42 2.38
C GLY A 503 13.45 -13.65 2.86
N ASN A 504 13.35 -12.35 3.17
CA ASN A 504 14.45 -11.62 3.81
C ASN A 504 14.20 -11.51 5.33
N THR A 505 14.73 -12.47 6.09
CA THR A 505 14.62 -12.51 7.57
C THR A 505 15.50 -11.47 8.28
N THR A 506 16.17 -10.59 7.54
CA THR A 506 16.92 -9.46 8.12
C THR A 506 16.09 -8.19 7.99
N GLU A 507 15.70 -7.64 9.13
CA GLU A 507 15.07 -6.33 9.27
C GLU A 507 15.82 -5.27 8.44
N GLY A 508 15.09 -4.45 7.67
CA GLY A 508 15.66 -3.36 6.87
C GLY A 508 16.31 -3.76 5.53
N LYS A 509 16.06 -4.97 5.02
CA LYS A 509 16.42 -5.34 3.64
C LYS A 509 15.20 -5.74 2.83
N SER A 510 14.93 -5.01 1.76
CA SER A 510 13.89 -5.35 0.80
C SER A 510 14.24 -6.64 0.05
N PRO A 511 13.22 -7.35 -0.44
CA PRO A 511 13.42 -8.49 -1.31
C PRO A 511 13.97 -8.11 -2.68
N VAL A 512 14.67 -9.07 -3.31
CA VAL A 512 15.28 -8.85 -4.62
C VAL A 512 14.20 -8.84 -5.71
N VAL A 513 14.21 -7.87 -6.63
CA VAL A 513 13.30 -7.83 -7.78
C VAL A 513 13.63 -9.04 -8.66
N GLY A 514 12.61 -9.87 -8.90
CA GLY A 514 12.79 -11.16 -9.58
C GLY A 514 13.31 -12.29 -8.67
N SER A 515 13.42 -12.08 -7.35
CA SER A 515 13.58 -13.18 -6.40
C SER A 515 12.44 -14.17 -6.56
N THR A 516 12.80 -15.44 -6.75
CA THR A 516 11.82 -16.51 -6.82
C THR A 516 11.32 -16.81 -5.41
N VAL A 517 10.01 -16.71 -5.23
CA VAL A 517 9.36 -17.19 -4.00
C VAL A 517 9.31 -18.71 -4.07
N ALA A 518 9.85 -19.38 -3.04
CA ALA A 518 9.79 -20.83 -2.98
C ALA A 518 8.33 -21.29 -2.84
N ASN A 519 7.94 -22.34 -3.56
CA ASN A 519 6.57 -22.87 -3.52
C ASN A 519 6.07 -23.18 -2.10
N ASP A 520 6.98 -23.56 -1.18
CA ASP A 520 6.62 -23.88 0.21
C ASP A 520 6.18 -22.65 1.01
N VAL A 521 6.65 -21.44 0.65
CA VAL A 521 6.13 -20.18 1.21
C VAL A 521 4.66 -20.01 0.81
N CYS A 522 4.35 -20.19 -0.48
CA CYS A 522 2.98 -20.13 -0.98
C CYS A 522 2.08 -21.18 -0.30
N LYS A 523 2.56 -22.42 -0.15
CA LYS A 523 1.80 -23.51 0.51
C LYS A 523 1.51 -23.24 1.99
N GLY A 524 2.32 -22.42 2.66
CA GLY A 524 2.08 -21.98 4.03
C GLY A 524 0.73 -21.28 4.19
N CYS A 525 0.41 -20.37 3.26
CA CYS A 525 -0.85 -19.62 3.25
C CYS A 525 -1.95 -20.36 2.47
N HIS A 526 -1.61 -20.96 1.34
CA HIS A 526 -2.51 -21.79 0.52
C HIS A 526 -2.59 -23.22 1.08
N SER A 527 -3.02 -23.35 2.33
CA SER A 527 -3.01 -24.62 3.09
C SER A 527 -3.76 -25.78 2.40
N ARG A 528 -4.75 -25.50 1.55
CA ARG A 528 -5.41 -26.51 0.69
C ARG A 528 -4.43 -27.11 -0.31
N LEU A 529 -3.58 -26.30 -0.95
CA LEU A 529 -2.52 -26.76 -1.83
C LEU A 529 -1.49 -27.61 -1.07
N GLY A 530 -1.05 -27.15 0.10
CA GLY A 530 -0.16 -27.92 0.97
C GLY A 530 -0.76 -29.28 1.35
N ALA A 531 -2.08 -29.32 1.55
CA ALA A 531 -2.81 -30.54 1.86
C ALA A 531 -2.94 -31.52 0.69
N GLU A 532 -3.16 -31.03 -0.53
CA GLU A 532 -3.17 -31.86 -1.75
C GLU A 532 -1.85 -32.64 -1.88
N ALA A 533 -0.72 -31.96 -1.68
CA ALA A 533 0.60 -32.58 -1.68
C ALA A 533 0.73 -33.64 -0.56
N ALA A 534 0.24 -33.34 0.64
CA ALA A 534 0.35 -34.24 1.80
C ALA A 534 -0.45 -35.54 1.64
N VAL A 535 -1.59 -35.52 0.94
CA VAL A 535 -2.40 -36.72 0.69
C VAL A 535 -1.97 -37.51 -0.55
N GLY A 536 -0.80 -37.17 -1.11
CA GLY A 536 -0.16 -37.91 -2.20
C GLY A 536 -0.81 -37.68 -3.57
N MET A 537 -1.54 -36.57 -3.75
CA MET A 537 -2.01 -36.20 -5.09
C MET A 537 -0.82 -35.86 -5.97
N THR A 538 -0.89 -36.29 -7.23
CA THR A 538 0.16 -36.07 -8.22
C THR A 538 -0.22 -34.90 -9.11
N ASP A 539 0.69 -33.94 -9.23
CA ASP A 539 0.66 -32.94 -10.28
C ASP A 539 1.74 -33.26 -11.31
N VAL A 540 1.35 -33.40 -12.58
CA VAL A 540 2.29 -33.58 -13.70
C VAL A 540 3.20 -32.36 -13.87
N HIS A 541 2.80 -31.21 -13.33
CA HIS A 541 3.60 -29.99 -13.26
C HIS A 541 4.33 -29.82 -11.93
N GLY A 542 4.44 -30.84 -11.08
CA GLY A 542 5.04 -30.70 -9.74
C GLY A 542 6.50 -30.24 -9.69
N LEU A 543 7.18 -30.12 -10.83
CA LEU A 543 8.50 -29.49 -10.97
C LEU A 543 8.44 -27.97 -11.24
N PHE A 544 7.26 -27.42 -11.48
CA PHE A 544 7.07 -26.01 -11.79
C PHE A 544 7.03 -25.18 -10.50
N SER A 545 7.52 -23.94 -10.57
CA SER A 545 7.20 -22.93 -9.58
C SER A 545 5.80 -22.38 -9.81
N CYS A 546 5.14 -21.89 -8.76
CA CYS A 546 3.81 -21.28 -8.86
C CYS A 546 3.79 -20.16 -9.94
N SER A 547 4.86 -19.38 -10.02
CA SER A 547 5.04 -18.28 -10.97
C SER A 547 5.21 -18.70 -12.44
N GLN A 548 5.27 -20.00 -12.75
CA GLN A 548 5.25 -20.48 -14.14
C GLN A 548 3.83 -20.65 -14.68
N CYS A 549 2.84 -20.77 -13.79
CA CYS A 549 1.43 -20.77 -14.15
C CYS A 549 0.77 -19.43 -13.84
N HIS A 550 1.14 -18.81 -12.71
CA HIS A 550 0.60 -17.53 -12.27
C HIS A 550 1.48 -16.37 -12.75
N ALA A 551 0.87 -15.39 -13.42
CA ALA A 551 1.55 -14.17 -13.81
C ALA A 551 1.88 -13.30 -12.58
N LEU A 552 2.79 -12.34 -12.74
CA LEU A 552 3.11 -11.39 -11.66
C LEU A 552 1.87 -10.61 -11.18
N GLY A 553 0.93 -10.33 -12.08
CA GLY A 553 -0.33 -9.66 -11.76
C GLY A 553 -1.27 -10.50 -10.88
N ASP A 554 -1.24 -11.83 -11.00
CA ASP A 554 -2.05 -12.72 -10.14
C ASP A 554 -1.64 -12.61 -8.66
N ILE A 555 -0.38 -12.25 -8.40
CA ILE A 555 0.22 -12.21 -7.06
C ILE A 555 0.25 -10.79 -6.53
N HIS A 556 0.73 -9.85 -7.33
CA HIS A 556 0.94 -8.47 -6.91
C HIS A 556 -0.20 -7.53 -7.33
N GLY A 557 -1.25 -8.04 -7.95
CA GLY A 557 -2.33 -7.21 -8.47
C GLY A 557 -1.97 -6.56 -9.81
N VAL A 558 -3.00 -6.06 -10.47
CA VAL A 558 -2.87 -5.28 -11.70
C VAL A 558 -3.36 -3.88 -11.40
N THR A 559 -2.61 -2.89 -11.88
CA THR A 559 -2.99 -1.49 -11.79
C THR A 559 -4.42 -1.26 -12.28
N GLY A 560 -5.26 -0.66 -11.42
CA GLY A 560 -6.62 -0.25 -11.78
C GLY A 560 -7.66 -1.37 -11.75
N GLU A 561 -7.26 -2.59 -11.40
CA GLU A 561 -8.16 -3.73 -11.23
C GLU A 561 -8.18 -4.12 -9.75
N LYS A 562 -9.35 -4.01 -9.10
CA LYS A 562 -9.56 -4.39 -7.69
C LYS A 562 -10.51 -5.58 -7.61
N PRO A 563 -10.06 -6.79 -7.96
CA PRO A 563 -10.93 -7.96 -7.99
C PRO A 563 -11.47 -8.28 -6.59
N ALA A 564 -12.76 -8.52 -6.47
CA ALA A 564 -13.37 -8.83 -5.17
C ALA A 564 -13.00 -10.23 -4.68
N THR A 565 -12.72 -11.16 -5.60
CA THR A 565 -12.37 -12.56 -5.32
C THR A 565 -11.47 -13.11 -6.42
N GLN A 566 -10.90 -14.30 -6.19
CA GLN A 566 -10.10 -15.00 -7.20
C GLN A 566 -10.89 -15.37 -8.49
N PHE A 567 -12.22 -15.26 -8.46
CA PHE A 567 -13.09 -15.60 -9.59
C PHE A 567 -13.35 -14.43 -10.53
N ASP A 568 -12.96 -13.22 -10.12
CA ASP A 568 -13.20 -11.93 -10.77
C ASP A 568 -11.94 -11.42 -11.47
N GLY A 569 -11.43 -12.17 -12.45
CA GLY A 569 -10.27 -11.74 -13.26
C GLY A 569 -8.90 -11.73 -12.56
N ALA A 570 -8.84 -11.97 -11.25
CA ALA A 570 -7.59 -11.94 -10.48
C ALA A 570 -6.56 -13.03 -10.85
N ILE A 571 -6.99 -14.10 -11.52
CA ILE A 571 -6.12 -15.22 -11.92
C ILE A 571 -6.12 -15.31 -13.44
N THR A 572 -4.93 -15.20 -14.04
CA THR A 572 -4.71 -15.29 -15.49
C THR A 572 -4.19 -16.65 -15.94
N ALA A 573 -3.90 -17.56 -15.02
CA ALA A 573 -3.43 -18.91 -15.33
C ALA A 573 -4.42 -19.69 -16.23
N ASP A 574 -3.96 -20.09 -17.43
CA ASP A 574 -4.74 -20.83 -18.42
C ASP A 574 -3.92 -21.98 -19.02
N CYS A 575 -4.50 -23.19 -19.01
CA CYS A 575 -3.89 -24.37 -19.63
C CYS A 575 -3.60 -24.18 -21.12
N LEU A 576 -4.45 -23.45 -21.85
CA LEU A 576 -4.32 -23.24 -23.29
C LEU A 576 -3.15 -22.32 -23.67
N ALA A 577 -2.58 -21.58 -22.71
CA ALA A 577 -1.35 -20.82 -22.92
C ALA A 577 -0.14 -21.73 -23.25
N CYS A 578 -0.18 -23.02 -22.85
CA CYS A 578 0.91 -23.98 -23.06
C CYS A 578 0.46 -25.26 -23.77
N HIS A 579 -0.83 -25.62 -23.71
CA HIS A 579 -1.35 -26.86 -24.26
C HIS A 579 -2.29 -26.62 -25.43
N THR A 580 -2.06 -27.31 -26.54
CA THR A 580 -3.02 -27.42 -27.64
C THR A 580 -3.72 -28.77 -27.53
N PRO A 581 -5.04 -28.82 -27.21
CA PRO A 581 -5.77 -30.08 -27.11
C PRO A 581 -5.74 -30.85 -28.42
N SER A 582 -5.39 -32.14 -28.35
CA SER A 582 -5.44 -33.01 -29.54
C SER A 582 -6.88 -33.34 -29.89
N THR A 583 -7.27 -33.15 -31.15
CA THR A 583 -8.59 -33.54 -31.68
C THR A 583 -8.77 -35.04 -31.85
N THR A 584 -7.71 -35.84 -31.63
CA THR A 584 -7.79 -37.32 -31.67
C THR A 584 -8.31 -37.94 -30.37
N VAL A 585 -8.35 -37.17 -29.29
CA VAL A 585 -8.97 -37.57 -28.02
C VAL A 585 -10.45 -37.18 -28.10
N MET A 586 -11.33 -38.17 -27.92
CA MET A 586 -12.76 -37.98 -28.13
C MET A 586 -13.33 -36.89 -27.21
N GLU A 587 -12.92 -36.88 -25.95
CA GLU A 587 -13.33 -35.91 -24.95
C GLU A 587 -12.96 -34.47 -25.37
N HIS A 588 -11.78 -34.24 -25.94
CA HIS A 588 -11.39 -32.92 -26.46
C HIS A 588 -12.18 -32.52 -27.71
N ALA A 589 -12.47 -33.49 -28.59
CA ALA A 589 -13.24 -33.23 -29.81
C ALA A 589 -14.70 -32.88 -29.50
N VAL A 590 -15.26 -33.49 -28.44
CA VAL A 590 -16.63 -33.25 -27.99
C VAL A 590 -16.72 -32.02 -27.09
N HIS A 591 -15.76 -31.74 -26.21
CA HIS A 591 -15.81 -30.61 -25.27
C HIS A 591 -14.75 -29.52 -25.55
N PRO A 592 -14.80 -28.83 -26.70
CA PRO A 592 -13.76 -27.87 -27.06
C PRO A 592 -13.82 -26.55 -26.26
N THR A 593 -14.98 -26.17 -25.71
CA THR A 593 -15.20 -24.84 -25.10
C THR A 593 -16.09 -24.83 -23.86
N GLY A 594 -17.05 -25.73 -23.74
CA GLY A 594 -18.08 -25.70 -22.68
C GLY A 594 -17.64 -26.26 -21.32
N ILE A 595 -16.48 -26.90 -21.23
CA ILE A 595 -15.95 -27.52 -20.02
C ILE A 595 -14.51 -27.07 -19.83
N ASP A 596 -14.13 -26.74 -18.60
CA ASP A 596 -12.76 -26.41 -18.25
C ASP A 596 -11.84 -27.65 -18.25
N CYS A 597 -10.59 -27.47 -18.66
CA CYS A 597 -9.61 -28.57 -18.69
C CYS A 597 -9.46 -29.21 -17.31
N SER A 598 -9.46 -28.40 -16.24
CA SER A 598 -9.35 -28.87 -14.86
C SER A 598 -10.51 -29.76 -14.44
N THR A 599 -11.71 -29.60 -15.02
CA THR A 599 -12.88 -30.45 -14.72
C THR A 599 -12.57 -31.93 -14.92
N CYS A 600 -11.83 -32.26 -15.98
CA CYS A 600 -11.43 -33.64 -16.28
C CYS A 600 -10.03 -33.97 -15.72
N HIS A 601 -9.10 -33.02 -15.82
CA HIS A 601 -7.69 -33.26 -15.55
C HIS A 601 -7.27 -33.05 -14.10
N MET A 602 -8.10 -32.47 -13.23
CA MET A 602 -7.78 -32.47 -11.80
C MET A 602 -7.87 -33.89 -11.22
N GLN A 603 -7.10 -34.19 -10.19
CA GLN A 603 -7.17 -35.51 -9.55
C GLN A 603 -8.30 -35.58 -8.51
N SER A 604 -8.44 -34.58 -7.63
CA SER A 604 -9.50 -34.51 -6.61
C SER A 604 -9.49 -33.14 -5.91
N VAL A 605 -10.59 -32.79 -5.23
CA VAL A 605 -10.70 -31.61 -4.37
C VAL A 605 -10.28 -31.98 -2.94
N VAL A 606 -9.45 -31.14 -2.31
CA VAL A 606 -9.26 -31.17 -0.84
C VAL A 606 -10.12 -30.10 -0.18
N THR A 607 -10.97 -30.52 0.75
CA THR A 607 -11.77 -29.57 1.54
C THR A 607 -11.79 -29.90 3.03
N CYS A 608 -11.85 -28.85 3.84
CA CYS A 608 -12.24 -28.94 5.23
C CYS A 608 -13.76 -28.99 5.29
N TYR A 609 -14.29 -29.87 6.12
CA TYR A 609 -15.72 -30.05 6.30
C TYR A 609 -16.09 -29.87 7.77
N ASN A 610 -17.23 -29.20 7.96
CA ASN A 610 -17.86 -28.91 9.23
C ASN A 610 -16.89 -28.15 10.14
N CYS A 611 -16.55 -26.92 9.70
CA CYS A 611 -15.79 -25.95 10.46
C CYS A 611 -16.73 -25.26 11.47
N HIS A 612 -16.41 -25.39 12.75
CA HIS A 612 -17.16 -24.81 13.86
C HIS A 612 -16.72 -23.37 14.16
N PHE A 613 -17.68 -22.46 14.35
CA PHE A 613 -17.47 -21.06 14.72
C PHE A 613 -18.10 -20.65 16.06
N ASP A 614 -19.02 -21.47 16.57
CA ASP A 614 -19.66 -21.37 17.90
C ASP A 614 -18.68 -21.15 19.07
N ASN A 615 -17.47 -21.68 18.93
CA ASN A 615 -16.45 -21.67 19.98
C ASN A 615 -15.56 -20.41 19.97
N GLU A 616 -15.83 -19.42 19.10
CA GLU A 616 -14.88 -18.37 18.74
C GLU A 616 -15.31 -16.93 19.13
N ALA A 617 -16.54 -16.68 19.59
CA ALA A 617 -17.01 -15.33 19.93
C ALA A 617 -17.46 -15.20 21.40
N ILE A 618 -16.62 -14.61 22.24
CA ILE A 618 -17.05 -13.96 23.49
C ILE A 618 -16.80 -12.47 23.32
N ASN A 619 -17.81 -11.65 23.60
CA ASN A 619 -17.79 -10.18 23.48
C ASN A 619 -16.77 -9.47 24.41
N ASP A 620 -15.93 -10.21 25.15
CA ASP A 620 -14.95 -9.67 26.10
C ASP A 620 -13.49 -9.78 25.63
N GLY A 621 -13.27 -10.29 24.41
CA GLY A 621 -11.92 -10.43 23.83
C GLY A 621 -11.14 -11.67 24.31
N SER A 622 -11.76 -12.59 25.05
CA SER A 622 -11.15 -13.88 25.38
C SER A 622 -11.46 -14.95 24.32
N VAL A 623 -10.46 -15.34 23.55
CA VAL A 623 -10.53 -16.52 22.65
C VAL A 623 -10.21 -17.75 23.49
N LEU A 624 -11.22 -18.53 23.88
CA LEU A 624 -10.98 -19.73 24.68
C LEU A 624 -10.66 -20.98 23.84
N HIS A 625 -11.08 -21.08 22.57
CA HIS A 625 -11.01 -22.36 21.84
C HIS A 625 -10.36 -22.25 20.45
N ALA A 626 -9.73 -23.35 20.01
CA ALA A 626 -9.03 -23.44 18.73
C ALA A 626 -9.95 -23.91 17.60
N LYS A 627 -9.86 -23.26 16.43
CA LYS A 627 -10.46 -23.70 15.17
C LYS A 627 -10.24 -25.19 14.93
N PHE A 628 -11.31 -25.95 14.75
CA PHE A 628 -11.21 -27.32 14.26
C PHE A 628 -12.21 -27.59 13.13
N ALA A 629 -11.75 -28.38 12.16
CA ALA A 629 -12.62 -28.99 11.17
C ALA A 629 -12.94 -30.41 11.64
N SER A 630 -14.20 -30.79 11.63
CA SER A 630 -14.62 -32.14 12.03
C SER A 630 -14.19 -33.21 11.02
N ALA A 631 -13.93 -32.85 9.77
CA ALA A 631 -13.32 -33.74 8.79
C ALA A 631 -12.53 -32.99 7.72
N LYS A 632 -11.69 -33.76 7.01
CA LYS A 632 -11.02 -33.32 5.79
C LYS A 632 -11.20 -34.38 4.71
N PHE A 633 -11.76 -33.98 3.58
CA PHE A 633 -12.06 -34.87 2.47
C PHE A 633 -11.16 -34.58 1.27
N GLY A 634 -10.98 -35.60 0.43
CA GLY A 634 -10.07 -35.57 -0.71
C GLY A 634 -8.98 -36.65 -0.64
N GLY A 635 -8.53 -37.08 -1.80
CA GLY A 635 -7.47 -38.08 -1.96
C GLY A 635 -7.34 -38.52 -3.41
N THR A 636 -6.36 -39.38 -3.69
CA THR A 636 -6.10 -39.90 -5.03
C THR A 636 -7.25 -40.79 -5.53
N ALA A 637 -7.37 -40.94 -6.85
CA ALA A 637 -8.34 -41.87 -7.45
C ALA A 637 -8.14 -43.30 -6.94
N ALA A 638 -6.89 -43.75 -6.80
CA ALA A 638 -6.54 -45.07 -6.26
C ALA A 638 -7.00 -45.30 -4.81
N SER A 639 -7.12 -44.23 -4.01
CA SER A 639 -7.61 -44.31 -2.64
C SER A 639 -9.14 -44.44 -2.53
N GLY A 640 -9.86 -44.26 -3.64
CA GLY A 640 -11.33 -44.18 -3.66
C GLY A 640 -11.90 -42.88 -3.10
N LYS A 641 -11.04 -41.93 -2.68
CA LYS A 641 -11.41 -40.64 -2.07
C LYS A 641 -11.34 -39.47 -3.05
N SER A 642 -11.21 -39.75 -4.35
CA SER A 642 -11.28 -38.72 -5.38
C SER A 642 -12.71 -38.24 -5.55
N TRP A 643 -12.91 -36.93 -5.52
CA TRP A 643 -14.22 -36.32 -5.74
C TRP A 643 -14.10 -34.90 -6.29
N ARG A 644 -15.18 -34.39 -6.90
CA ARG A 644 -15.37 -32.99 -7.28
C ARG A 644 -16.84 -32.68 -7.54
N PHE A 645 -17.26 -31.44 -7.32
CA PHE A 645 -18.51 -30.95 -7.89
C PHE A 645 -18.35 -30.60 -9.38
N LEU A 646 -19.46 -30.56 -10.12
CA LEU A 646 -19.55 -29.83 -11.38
C LEU A 646 -20.45 -28.61 -11.18
N VAL A 647 -19.90 -27.43 -11.46
CA VAL A 647 -20.60 -26.13 -11.34
C VAL A 647 -20.41 -25.31 -12.60
N ASN A 648 -21.33 -24.40 -12.87
CA ASN A 648 -21.17 -23.40 -13.92
C ASN A 648 -20.42 -22.19 -13.34
N LYS A 649 -19.14 -22.01 -13.68
CA LYS A 649 -18.45 -20.75 -13.39
C LYS A 649 -18.98 -19.68 -14.35
N VAL A 650 -19.30 -18.51 -13.81
CA VAL A 650 -19.63 -17.32 -14.60
C VAL A 650 -18.33 -16.67 -15.09
N MET A 651 -18.29 -16.37 -16.38
CA MET A 651 -17.18 -15.72 -17.06
C MET A 651 -17.43 -14.21 -17.14
N ALA A 652 -16.38 -13.42 -17.39
CA ALA A 652 -16.47 -11.95 -17.40
C ALA A 652 -17.46 -11.40 -18.46
N ASP A 653 -17.73 -12.15 -19.53
CA ASP A 653 -18.71 -11.81 -20.56
C ASP A 653 -20.16 -12.24 -20.22
N GLY A 654 -20.38 -12.76 -19.00
CA GLY A 654 -21.66 -13.26 -18.51
C GLY A 654 -22.01 -14.68 -18.97
N THR A 655 -21.19 -15.31 -19.81
CA THR A 655 -21.38 -16.72 -20.20
C THR A 655 -20.97 -17.65 -19.06
N THR A 656 -21.32 -18.94 -19.18
CA THR A 656 -20.93 -19.96 -18.18
C THR A 656 -20.12 -21.07 -18.80
N LYS A 657 -19.14 -21.58 -18.05
CA LYS A 657 -18.34 -22.76 -18.40
C LYS A 657 -18.36 -23.76 -17.24
N VAL A 658 -18.42 -25.07 -17.53
CA VAL A 658 -18.43 -26.10 -16.48
C VAL A 658 -17.03 -26.22 -15.87
N PHE A 659 -16.91 -25.92 -14.58
CA PHE A 659 -15.70 -26.03 -13.78
C PHE A 659 -15.84 -27.13 -12.73
N PRO A 660 -14.72 -27.67 -12.21
CA PRO A 660 -14.79 -28.39 -10.97
C PRO A 660 -15.16 -27.43 -9.84
N GLY A 661 -16.07 -27.86 -8.97
CA GLY A 661 -16.43 -27.13 -7.77
C GLY A 661 -15.83 -27.77 -6.52
N SER A 662 -15.57 -26.94 -5.52
CA SER A 662 -15.29 -27.35 -4.15
C SER A 662 -16.40 -26.86 -3.24
N MET A 663 -16.42 -27.37 -2.00
CA MET A 663 -17.24 -26.78 -0.95
C MET A 663 -16.40 -26.30 0.22
N GLN A 664 -17.00 -25.48 1.07
CA GLN A 664 -16.62 -25.31 2.45
C GLN A 664 -17.91 -25.32 3.26
N SER A 665 -17.94 -26.12 4.34
CA SER A 665 -19.09 -26.14 5.23
C SER A 665 -18.75 -25.56 6.59
N LEU A 666 -19.72 -24.83 7.13
CA LEU A 666 -19.63 -23.98 8.28
C LEU A 666 -20.79 -24.32 9.21
N MET A 667 -20.53 -24.24 10.51
CA MET A 667 -21.52 -24.43 11.56
C MET A 667 -21.29 -23.39 12.64
N ALA A 668 -22.36 -22.79 13.13
CA ALA A 668 -22.34 -21.94 14.32
C ALA A 668 -23.61 -22.14 15.14
N ASP A 669 -23.49 -22.01 16.44
CA ASP A 669 -24.60 -21.82 17.38
C ASP A 669 -25.07 -20.36 17.27
N VAL A 670 -26.39 -20.15 17.23
CA VAL A 670 -27.01 -18.84 16.95
C VAL A 670 -26.83 -17.84 18.10
N THR A 671 -26.45 -18.28 19.31
CA THR A 671 -26.38 -17.39 20.49
C THR A 671 -25.03 -17.33 21.21
N ALA A 672 -23.96 -16.97 20.49
CA ALA A 672 -22.66 -16.72 21.10
C ALA A 672 -22.64 -15.56 22.14
N SER A 673 -23.65 -14.68 22.15
CA SER A 673 -23.61 -13.48 23.01
C SER A 673 -23.97 -13.72 24.49
N ASN A 674 -24.56 -14.88 24.88
CA ASN A 674 -24.86 -15.17 26.29
C ASN A 674 -25.08 -16.67 26.59
N PHE A 675 -24.05 -17.51 26.81
CA PHE A 675 -24.18 -18.65 27.76
C PHE A 675 -22.89 -19.44 28.04
N PRO A 676 -22.81 -20.14 29.19
CA PRO A 676 -22.28 -21.49 29.29
C PRO A 676 -23.43 -22.53 29.20
N GLY A 677 -23.57 -23.21 28.05
CA GLY A 677 -24.49 -24.34 27.86
C GLY A 677 -25.06 -24.40 26.44
N GLU A 678 -24.83 -25.53 25.76
CA GLU A 678 -25.39 -25.86 24.45
C GLU A 678 -26.92 -25.94 24.51
N ASP A 679 -27.61 -25.29 23.57
CA ASP A 679 -29.06 -25.37 23.45
C ASP A 679 -29.53 -26.10 22.17
N ASN A 680 -28.58 -26.68 21.40
CA ASN A 680 -28.79 -27.31 20.09
C ASN A 680 -29.39 -26.38 19.01
N GLN A 681 -29.30 -25.06 19.16
CA GLN A 681 -29.75 -24.11 18.14
C GLN A 681 -28.56 -23.59 17.34
N GLY A 682 -28.40 -24.05 16.11
CA GLY A 682 -27.30 -23.64 15.24
C GLY A 682 -27.68 -23.62 13.77
N ALA A 683 -26.95 -22.82 13.00
CA ALA A 683 -27.07 -22.72 11.55
C ALA A 683 -26.00 -23.59 10.88
N THR A 684 -26.41 -24.42 9.93
CA THR A 684 -25.51 -25.23 9.10
C THR A 684 -25.47 -24.68 7.68
N PHE A 685 -24.26 -24.48 7.16
CA PHE A 685 -24.05 -23.76 5.91
C PHE A 685 -23.05 -24.49 5.02
N VAL A 686 -23.32 -24.53 3.72
CA VAL A 686 -22.40 -25.04 2.71
C VAL A 686 -22.21 -24.01 1.61
N ALA A 687 -21.02 -23.43 1.51
CA ALA A 687 -20.64 -22.66 0.32
C ALA A 687 -20.07 -23.60 -0.74
N ILE A 688 -20.59 -23.53 -1.97
CA ILE A 688 -20.08 -24.23 -3.14
C ILE A 688 -19.53 -23.20 -4.12
N ALA A 689 -18.25 -23.36 -4.50
CA ALA A 689 -17.57 -22.41 -5.39
C ALA A 689 -16.69 -23.14 -6.42
N PRO A 690 -16.36 -22.50 -7.55
CA PRO A 690 -15.42 -23.06 -8.52
C PRO A 690 -14.07 -23.31 -7.84
N TYR A 691 -13.35 -24.33 -8.30
CA TYR A 691 -12.08 -24.72 -7.73
C TYR A 691 -10.97 -24.65 -8.77
N TYR A 692 -9.90 -23.93 -8.45
CA TYR A 692 -8.68 -23.93 -9.26
C TYR A 692 -7.76 -25.05 -8.78
N ALA A 693 -7.75 -26.13 -9.56
CA ALA A 693 -7.00 -27.33 -9.22
C ALA A 693 -5.50 -27.12 -9.44
N HIS A 694 -4.70 -27.58 -8.49
CA HIS A 694 -3.25 -27.63 -8.62
C HIS A 694 -2.74 -29.07 -8.78
N ALA A 695 -3.49 -30.06 -8.31
CA ALA A 695 -3.22 -31.47 -8.59
C ALA A 695 -3.73 -31.89 -9.99
N ILE A 696 -2.94 -31.66 -11.03
CA ILE A 696 -3.29 -32.02 -12.42
C ILE A 696 -2.71 -33.39 -12.81
N THR A 697 -3.55 -34.27 -13.34
CA THR A 697 -3.20 -35.62 -13.76
C THR A 697 -3.41 -35.83 -15.27
N ARG A 698 -2.49 -36.61 -15.86
CA ARG A 698 -2.63 -37.13 -17.23
C ARG A 698 -3.21 -38.54 -17.25
N VAL A 699 -2.96 -39.34 -16.21
CA VAL A 699 -3.24 -40.79 -16.20
C VAL A 699 -4.60 -41.13 -15.59
N ASP A 700 -5.09 -40.30 -14.67
CA ASP A 700 -6.38 -40.48 -13.99
C ASP A 700 -7.41 -39.43 -14.43
N ALA A 701 -7.22 -38.82 -15.61
CA ALA A 701 -8.17 -37.86 -16.15
C ALA A 701 -9.54 -38.54 -16.38
N LEU A 702 -10.62 -37.82 -16.12
CA LEU A 702 -11.96 -38.36 -16.24
C LEU A 702 -12.29 -38.72 -17.69
N THR A 703 -12.80 -39.94 -17.89
CA THR A 703 -13.39 -40.43 -19.13
C THR A 703 -14.90 -40.26 -19.11
N CYS A 704 -15.55 -40.41 -20.26
CA CYS A 704 -17.00 -40.21 -20.40
C CYS A 704 -17.84 -40.94 -19.35
N ASP A 705 -17.54 -42.20 -19.01
CA ASP A 705 -18.27 -43.04 -18.04
C ASP A 705 -18.10 -42.58 -16.58
N LYS A 706 -17.10 -41.74 -16.30
CA LYS A 706 -16.86 -41.19 -14.97
C LYS A 706 -17.64 -39.90 -14.70
N CYS A 707 -18.18 -39.27 -15.75
CA CYS A 707 -19.05 -38.10 -15.65
C CYS A 707 -20.50 -38.40 -16.05
N HIS A 708 -20.70 -39.17 -17.12
CA HIS A 708 -22.01 -39.46 -17.69
C HIS A 708 -22.53 -40.83 -17.27
N GLY A 709 -23.81 -40.90 -16.91
CA GLY A 709 -24.47 -42.11 -16.47
C GLY A 709 -23.95 -42.64 -15.12
N THR A 710 -23.31 -41.78 -14.32
CA THR A 710 -22.95 -42.15 -12.95
C THR A 710 -24.21 -42.27 -12.10
N ALA A 711 -24.19 -43.09 -11.04
CA ALA A 711 -25.34 -43.27 -10.17
C ALA A 711 -25.83 -41.92 -9.58
N THR A 712 -24.89 -41.06 -9.18
CA THR A 712 -25.18 -39.71 -8.69
C THR A 712 -25.82 -38.83 -9.75
N ALA A 713 -25.26 -38.80 -10.98
CA ALA A 713 -25.82 -37.99 -12.06
C ALA A 713 -27.23 -38.48 -12.47
N ILE A 714 -27.45 -39.80 -12.52
CA ILE A 714 -28.77 -40.39 -12.81
C ILE A 714 -29.77 -40.01 -11.72
N ALA A 715 -29.39 -40.15 -10.44
CA ALA A 715 -30.27 -39.83 -9.32
C ALA A 715 -30.68 -38.35 -9.34
N LEU A 716 -29.71 -37.44 -9.44
CA LEU A 716 -29.97 -36.01 -9.44
C LEU A 716 -30.73 -35.54 -10.68
N ALA A 717 -30.44 -36.08 -11.87
CA ALA A 717 -31.19 -35.78 -13.09
C ALA A 717 -32.65 -36.24 -13.00
N ALA A 718 -32.94 -37.29 -12.22
CA ALA A 718 -34.29 -37.75 -11.93
C ALA A 718 -34.95 -37.01 -10.75
N GLY A 719 -34.27 -36.02 -10.15
CA GLY A 719 -34.78 -35.28 -8.99
C GLY A 719 -34.73 -36.06 -7.68
N ASN A 720 -33.92 -37.12 -7.59
CA ASN A 720 -33.74 -37.89 -6.36
C ASN A 720 -32.59 -37.31 -5.54
N PRO A 721 -32.75 -37.15 -4.21
CA PRO A 721 -31.67 -36.71 -3.33
C PRO A 721 -30.47 -37.67 -3.34
N VAL A 722 -29.28 -37.11 -3.09
CA VAL A 722 -28.03 -37.87 -2.91
C VAL A 722 -27.29 -37.35 -1.68
N ASP A 723 -26.80 -38.28 -0.86
CA ASP A 723 -25.98 -37.93 0.29
C ASP A 723 -24.56 -37.61 -0.18
N VAL A 724 -24.21 -36.31 -0.17
CA VAL A 724 -22.86 -35.86 -0.51
C VAL A 724 -21.90 -36.16 0.64
N VAL A 725 -22.34 -35.86 1.86
CA VAL A 725 -21.64 -36.24 3.09
C VAL A 725 -22.67 -36.82 4.05
N ALA A 726 -22.43 -38.06 4.50
CA ALA A 726 -23.31 -38.72 5.46
C ALA A 726 -22.56 -39.17 6.71
N TRP A 727 -23.22 -39.03 7.85
CA TRP A 727 -22.77 -39.54 9.14
C TRP A 727 -23.49 -40.84 9.46
N THR A 728 -22.76 -41.96 9.45
CA THR A 728 -23.40 -43.29 9.51
C THR A 728 -23.82 -43.74 10.91
N ALA A 729 -23.36 -43.06 11.97
CA ALA A 729 -23.85 -43.34 13.31
C ALA A 729 -25.26 -42.79 13.52
N ALA A 730 -26.02 -43.47 14.37
CA ALA A 730 -27.38 -43.07 14.71
C ALA A 730 -27.38 -41.77 15.52
N ASP A 731 -28.48 -41.02 15.42
CA ASP A 731 -28.65 -39.77 16.16
C ASP A 731 -28.56 -40.02 17.68
N GLY A 732 -27.92 -39.10 18.40
CA GLY A 732 -27.68 -39.22 19.84
C GLY A 732 -26.61 -40.24 20.24
N VAL A 733 -25.92 -40.88 19.28
CA VAL A 733 -24.77 -41.76 19.57
C VAL A 733 -23.48 -40.95 19.51
N GLU A 734 -22.80 -40.88 20.66
CA GLU A 734 -21.46 -40.29 20.75
C GLU A 734 -20.41 -41.20 20.09
N VAL A 735 -19.60 -40.63 19.20
CA VAL A 735 -18.52 -41.31 18.49
C VAL A 735 -17.18 -40.78 18.98
N PRO A 736 -16.31 -41.64 19.53
CA PRO A 736 -14.96 -41.24 19.92
C PRO A 736 -14.14 -40.73 18.72
N VAL A 737 -13.26 -39.76 18.96
CA VAL A 737 -12.43 -39.12 17.91
C VAL A 737 -11.68 -40.13 17.04
N GLY A 738 -11.10 -41.17 17.65
CA GLY A 738 -10.38 -42.24 16.95
C GLY A 738 -11.22 -43.07 15.98
N SER A 739 -12.55 -42.99 16.05
CA SER A 739 -13.50 -43.72 15.21
C SER A 739 -14.25 -42.84 14.20
N MET A 740 -14.07 -41.51 14.26
CA MET A 740 -14.79 -40.56 13.42
C MET A 740 -14.63 -40.84 11.92
N MET A 741 -13.39 -41.07 11.46
CA MET A 741 -13.12 -41.26 10.02
C MET A 741 -13.76 -42.52 9.43
N ALA A 742 -14.05 -43.55 10.25
CA ALA A 742 -14.77 -44.74 9.81
C ALA A 742 -16.29 -44.53 9.78
N THR A 743 -16.77 -43.47 10.42
CA THR A 743 -18.20 -43.14 10.54
C THR A 743 -18.66 -42.21 9.42
N TRP A 744 -17.75 -41.41 8.86
CA TRP A 744 -18.02 -40.57 7.71
C TRP A 744 -18.15 -41.37 6.41
N GLN A 745 -19.28 -41.20 5.72
CA GLN A 745 -19.37 -41.39 4.28
C GLN A 745 -18.93 -40.09 3.59
N ALA A 746 -17.67 -40.08 3.16
CA ALA A 746 -17.05 -38.97 2.46
C ALA A 746 -17.62 -38.81 1.02
N PRO A 747 -17.53 -37.60 0.42
CA PRO A 747 -17.92 -37.41 -0.96
C PRO A 747 -17.00 -38.24 -1.87
N SER A 748 -17.56 -38.76 -2.96
CA SER A 748 -16.82 -39.58 -3.92
C SER A 748 -17.30 -39.37 -5.36
N GLY A 749 -16.37 -39.44 -6.30
CA GLY A 749 -16.64 -39.30 -7.72
C GLY A 749 -17.09 -37.90 -8.15
N VAL A 750 -17.79 -37.84 -9.27
CA VAL A 750 -18.29 -36.59 -9.85
C VAL A 750 -19.71 -36.33 -9.37
N ILE A 751 -19.93 -35.15 -8.78
CA ILE A 751 -21.21 -34.75 -8.20
C ILE A 751 -21.72 -33.51 -8.95
N PRO A 752 -22.66 -33.66 -9.90
CA PRO A 752 -23.27 -32.51 -10.58
C PRO A 752 -24.09 -31.67 -9.60
N VAL A 753 -23.94 -30.34 -9.57
CA VAL A 753 -24.76 -29.48 -8.69
C VAL A 753 -26.05 -29.07 -9.42
N PRO A 754 -27.24 -29.54 -8.99
CA PRO A 754 -28.51 -29.20 -9.63
C PRO A 754 -29.04 -27.83 -9.19
N GLU A 755 -29.93 -27.23 -9.99
CA GLU A 755 -30.67 -26.00 -9.62
C GLU A 755 -31.42 -26.15 -8.28
N ASN A 756 -31.98 -27.34 -8.01
CA ASN A 756 -32.54 -27.67 -6.71
C ASN A 756 -31.47 -28.23 -5.77
N THR A 757 -30.72 -27.36 -5.10
CA THR A 757 -29.62 -27.73 -4.21
C THR A 757 -30.06 -28.54 -2.98
N ALA A 758 -31.35 -28.53 -2.61
CA ALA A 758 -31.90 -29.38 -1.54
C ALA A 758 -31.85 -30.89 -1.86
N LEU A 759 -31.50 -31.26 -3.09
CA LEU A 759 -31.19 -32.65 -3.46
C LEU A 759 -29.80 -33.10 -2.99
N LEU A 760 -28.96 -32.20 -2.49
CA LEU A 760 -27.63 -32.51 -1.97
C LEU A 760 -27.69 -32.61 -0.44
N GLY A 761 -27.56 -33.83 0.07
CA GLY A 761 -27.58 -34.12 1.51
C GLY A 761 -26.23 -33.90 2.17
N PHE A 762 -26.22 -33.23 3.32
CA PHE A 762 -25.01 -32.89 4.08
C PHE A 762 -25.23 -33.06 5.58
N ASP A 763 -24.55 -34.01 6.19
CA ASP A 763 -24.65 -34.25 7.63
C ASP A 763 -23.61 -33.48 8.44
N PHE A 764 -24.08 -32.75 9.45
CA PHE A 764 -23.28 -31.97 10.37
C PHE A 764 -23.19 -32.66 11.72
N ILE A 765 -22.05 -32.53 12.37
CA ILE A 765 -21.79 -33.12 13.69
C ILE A 765 -21.31 -32.05 14.66
N ASP A 766 -21.47 -32.27 15.95
CA ASP A 766 -20.97 -31.36 16.98
C ASP A 766 -20.05 -32.06 17.97
N LEU A 767 -19.33 -31.24 18.75
CA LEU A 767 -18.67 -31.67 19.98
C LEU A 767 -19.73 -32.10 21.00
N VAL A 768 -19.39 -33.13 21.78
CA VAL A 768 -20.16 -33.49 22.98
C VAL A 768 -19.69 -32.67 24.19
N ASP A 769 -18.39 -32.36 24.24
CA ASP A 769 -17.77 -31.56 25.30
C ASP A 769 -16.85 -30.51 24.66
N PRO A 770 -17.37 -29.30 24.38
CA PRO A 770 -16.58 -28.22 23.81
C PRO A 770 -15.34 -27.85 24.62
N ALA A 771 -15.42 -27.92 25.96
CA ALA A 771 -14.29 -27.62 26.83
C ALA A 771 -13.15 -28.64 26.69
N ALA A 772 -13.42 -29.88 26.27
CA ALA A 772 -12.39 -30.89 26.00
C ALA A 772 -11.62 -30.67 24.68
N ALA A 773 -11.94 -29.61 23.92
CA ALA A 773 -11.22 -29.19 22.71
C ALA A 773 -10.08 -28.18 22.95
N LEU A 774 -9.84 -27.78 24.20
CA LEU A 774 -8.99 -26.66 24.66
C LEU A 774 -7.47 -26.72 24.38
N THR A 775 -6.93 -27.65 23.57
CA THR A 775 -5.48 -27.67 23.33
C THR A 775 -5.09 -27.03 21.99
N PRO A 776 -4.17 -26.04 21.96
CA PRO A 776 -3.66 -25.39 20.74
C PRO A 776 -3.02 -26.35 19.72
N THR A 777 -2.76 -27.59 20.13
CA THR A 777 -2.19 -28.66 19.31
C THR A 777 -3.28 -29.57 18.75
N ALA A 778 -4.28 -29.01 18.04
CA ALA A 778 -5.14 -29.64 17.02
C ALA A 778 -5.76 -31.04 17.28
N THR A 779 -5.83 -31.55 18.51
CA THR A 779 -6.52 -32.81 18.82
C THR A 779 -7.52 -32.58 19.95
N SER A 780 -8.77 -32.25 19.60
CA SER A 780 -9.86 -32.29 20.57
C SER A 780 -9.99 -33.72 21.08
N SER A 781 -10.17 -33.92 22.38
CA SER A 781 -10.49 -35.24 22.94
C SER A 781 -11.99 -35.52 23.02
N SER A 782 -12.82 -34.48 22.83
CA SER A 782 -14.28 -34.59 22.82
C SER A 782 -14.75 -35.62 21.80
N PRO A 783 -15.68 -36.52 22.15
CA PRO A 783 -16.46 -37.27 21.17
C PRO A 783 -17.25 -36.36 20.24
N ARG A 784 -17.88 -36.94 19.20
CA ARG A 784 -18.79 -36.23 18.30
C ARG A 784 -20.17 -36.86 18.29
N LEU A 785 -21.20 -36.04 18.14
CA LEU A 785 -22.57 -36.51 17.91
C LEU A 785 -23.13 -35.91 16.61
N ALA A 786 -24.14 -36.56 16.02
CA ALA A 786 -24.89 -35.96 14.93
C ALA A 786 -25.60 -34.69 15.44
N PHE A 787 -25.40 -33.57 14.75
CA PHE A 787 -26.02 -32.29 15.06
C PHE A 787 -27.27 -32.09 14.21
N LYS A 788 -27.09 -32.15 12.88
CA LYS A 788 -28.14 -31.86 11.93
C LYS A 788 -27.95 -32.66 10.66
N ARG A 789 -29.06 -33.17 10.14
CA ARG A 789 -29.14 -33.74 8.80
C ARG A 789 -29.53 -32.60 7.86
N ASP A 790 -28.77 -32.45 6.79
CA ASP A 790 -28.87 -31.39 5.80
C ASP A 790 -28.41 -29.99 6.26
N ALA A 791 -28.08 -29.17 5.27
CA ALA A 791 -27.70 -27.78 5.45
C ALA A 791 -28.94 -26.89 5.55
N ASP A 792 -28.94 -25.90 6.45
CA ASP A 792 -29.94 -24.82 6.44
C ASP A 792 -29.83 -23.98 5.17
N ALA A 793 -28.60 -23.77 4.70
CA ALA A 793 -28.31 -22.95 3.55
C ALA A 793 -27.20 -23.54 2.69
N VAL A 794 -27.42 -23.48 1.37
CA VAL A 794 -26.39 -23.71 0.36
C VAL A 794 -26.13 -22.38 -0.34
N HIS A 795 -24.89 -21.92 -0.31
CA HIS A 795 -24.49 -20.64 -0.87
C HIS A 795 -23.66 -20.81 -2.13
N MET A 796 -24.03 -20.07 -3.17
CA MET A 796 -23.42 -20.03 -4.48
C MET A 796 -23.57 -18.59 -5.02
N PRO A 797 -22.56 -17.71 -4.87
CA PRO A 797 -22.68 -16.34 -5.33
C PRO A 797 -22.85 -16.30 -6.85
N GLU A 798 -24.04 -15.91 -7.30
CA GLU A 798 -24.50 -16.05 -8.68
C GLU A 798 -23.68 -15.25 -9.71
N GLU A 799 -22.95 -14.25 -9.23
CA GLU A 799 -21.98 -13.47 -9.99
C GLU A 799 -20.79 -14.32 -10.45
N TYR A 800 -20.41 -15.33 -9.67
CA TYR A 800 -19.22 -16.15 -9.91
C TYR A 800 -19.54 -17.60 -10.24
N VAL A 801 -20.64 -18.14 -9.70
CA VAL A 801 -20.97 -19.55 -9.79
C VAL A 801 -22.46 -19.80 -9.78
N ARG A 802 -22.89 -20.75 -10.62
CA ARG A 802 -24.27 -21.18 -10.76
C ARG A 802 -24.39 -22.69 -10.74
N PRO A 803 -25.55 -23.23 -10.35
CA PRO A 803 -25.86 -24.63 -10.58
C PRO A 803 -25.83 -25.01 -12.06
N LEU A 804 -25.76 -26.32 -12.33
CA LEU A 804 -25.96 -26.85 -13.67
C LEU A 804 -27.43 -26.77 -14.07
N THR A 805 -27.65 -26.34 -15.30
CA THR A 805 -28.99 -26.26 -15.88
C THR A 805 -29.63 -27.63 -15.98
N ALA A 806 -30.97 -27.69 -15.99
CA ALA A 806 -31.71 -28.94 -16.21
C ALA A 806 -31.27 -29.71 -17.47
N ALA A 807 -30.87 -29.00 -18.54
CA ALA A 807 -30.35 -29.61 -19.76
C ALA A 807 -28.98 -30.29 -19.54
N GLN A 808 -28.06 -29.62 -18.85
CA GLN A 808 -26.76 -30.20 -18.48
C GLN A 808 -26.93 -31.40 -17.55
N MET A 809 -27.82 -31.31 -16.55
CA MET A 809 -28.15 -32.42 -15.65
C MET A 809 -28.70 -33.63 -16.41
N SER A 810 -29.65 -33.40 -17.32
CA SER A 810 -30.19 -34.46 -18.17
C SER A 810 -29.09 -35.12 -19.00
N ALA A 811 -28.19 -34.35 -19.63
CA ALA A 811 -27.09 -34.91 -20.41
C ALA A 811 -26.13 -35.77 -19.57
N LEU A 812 -25.87 -35.37 -18.33
CA LEU A 812 -25.04 -36.14 -17.39
C LEU A 812 -25.74 -37.41 -16.90
N GLY A 813 -27.07 -37.40 -16.75
CA GLY A 813 -27.86 -38.55 -16.32
C GLY A 813 -28.00 -39.67 -17.36
N HIS A 814 -27.62 -39.46 -18.62
CA HIS A 814 -27.75 -40.49 -19.65
C HIS A 814 -26.49 -41.36 -19.79
N SER A 815 -26.70 -42.66 -20.00
CA SER A 815 -25.64 -43.59 -20.41
C SER A 815 -25.21 -43.33 -21.86
N ILE A 816 -23.89 -43.21 -22.08
CA ILE A 816 -23.22 -43.05 -23.38
C ILE A 816 -23.45 -44.20 -24.37
N HIS A 817 -24.10 -45.30 -23.96
CA HIS A 817 -24.43 -46.43 -24.84
C HIS A 817 -25.81 -46.35 -25.52
N ASN A 818 -26.57 -45.27 -25.31
CA ASN A 818 -27.84 -45.09 -26.00
C ASN A 818 -27.62 -44.39 -27.35
N ALA A 819 -27.73 -45.14 -28.46
CA ALA A 819 -27.42 -44.73 -29.84
C ALA A 819 -28.28 -43.57 -30.41
N THR A 820 -29.03 -42.87 -29.55
CA THR A 820 -29.93 -41.76 -29.90
C THR A 820 -29.54 -40.44 -29.23
N LEU A 821 -28.47 -40.39 -28.41
CA LEU A 821 -28.07 -39.15 -27.72
C LEU A 821 -27.48 -38.12 -28.69
N ASN A 822 -28.16 -36.98 -28.82
CA ASN A 822 -27.66 -35.82 -29.54
C ASN A 822 -26.80 -34.98 -28.58
N CYS A 823 -25.48 -35.17 -28.59
CA CYS A 823 -24.53 -34.41 -27.76
C CYS A 823 -24.59 -32.89 -27.99
N ALA A 824 -25.25 -32.41 -29.06
CA ALA A 824 -25.39 -30.99 -29.38
C ALA A 824 -25.98 -30.12 -28.26
N LEU A 825 -26.76 -30.70 -27.33
CA LEU A 825 -27.35 -29.97 -26.20
C LEU A 825 -26.31 -29.44 -25.18
N CYS A 826 -25.07 -29.94 -25.21
CA CYS A 826 -23.97 -29.46 -24.36
C CYS A 826 -23.04 -28.45 -25.05
N HIS A 827 -23.22 -28.18 -26.35
CA HIS A 827 -22.18 -27.55 -27.19
C HIS A 827 -22.47 -26.14 -27.65
N GLY A 828 -23.49 -25.47 -27.11
CA GLY A 828 -23.76 -24.05 -27.40
C GLY A 828 -23.65 -23.73 -28.90
N LYS A 829 -24.53 -24.30 -29.72
CA LYS A 829 -24.81 -23.77 -31.05
C LYS A 829 -26.18 -23.15 -31.08
#